data_AF-A0A455SZZ4-F1
#
_entry.id   AF-A0A455SZZ4-F1
#
_cell.length_a   1.000
_cell.length_b   1.000
_cell.length_c   1.000
_cell.angle_alpha   90.00
_cell.angle_beta   90.00
_cell.angle_gamma   90.00
#
_symmetry.space_group_name_H-M   'P 1'
#
loop_
_entity.id
_entity.type
_entity.pdbx_description
1 polymer ?
#
loop_
_entity_poly.entity_id
_entity_poly.type
_entity_poly.pdbx_seq_one_letter_code
_entity_poly.pdbx_strand_id
1 'polypeptide(L)'
;MTMRIYDDEVKPATRERCLKAEPLSRATVRSFLTLLCCMLLLLLPESQATAEASRSLSVASDGPGALSYFDLARKDCIGTARNTTSKVWFTLADGVLSDVYFPTVDNTNVKTLQYIVTDGRTFTDLQTRDTTYSVQLLDGAALDCRVIATARSGRYRIVTDYVTDPARNSVVMHLRFTPLAGSLSDYHLYLYFDPTVNGNGGGGAGNGGADSALTDTSTGQPLPIAFDTNTRSNAANRSYAVPVYTALAASRPFLQVSNGFLGAASDGLVQLEQAHALTQLYAEADNGNVVQTAELDLSHGPELTVALGFGTTRTAALQAARGSLNLPFARIRADYAAGWQRYDAMLRPAPRLPGVDGKQWQALQREYYLSANVIKASEDKTFPGAIVASLASPWGQAVSAGDPNNLFFGSYREVFARDLYEAWTGLLLDGDLQTARDAVTFLFYRQQRPDGSMPRNSLLNGQLAPDSFGTQLDETSYPILMAYQLHMSDADLYQHHIKPAAYFVMSHGPAYGVERWEEQSGYSPSTIAAEIAGLVAAAQIARANGDEANARLWLGVADDWQRSLERWTVTTTGPLATHPYYIRLSKAGDPNAAISYNLGNGGPTLDQRSVIDAGFLELVRLGLKPASDPVIAESLPVVDATIKSQTSSGPGWHRYNGDGYGDGASDGHPWAPSGVGTGHVWPVLGEERGEYALANGDLATAVELLTTMQRFASGVGLIPEQDWELPDLAPSPYGTDPTVASIGFQNGHPAGSASPLTWAEGAFVRLFLDLGARSLLERPTATYARYVLQRPGQTPLSIATPADLTAVDGSPVTVRGSSAPGNTIYVAGTNTDSDGQTTLVSAVAAADGSFSVQLPISSGTTVITVVAFSPGGATAHATRTIVWDYTPGTVLLDVNDPAGDDNGPGNYAYPTAGDFHAGAFDILEFRVIDSGDSIVFKLKVRDLTPTFGSPLGAQLIDVYVHDPNAAPADTSTAASFPQRNYTIAAAAAWSRLIEVQGFGQRYIDAHGTSLGSVSISANSISRFITFSVPKASLGQPGPGWGFTVTLTGQDGFQPDQARAFTSTPGPYTFGVCSTVSSDPHCTADPGTVPKVIDTLTPPGVQQADELDYTRHQPVVLQDIVIP
;
A
#
# COMPACT_ATOMS: atom_id res chain seq x y z
N MET A 1 -40.39 -20.03 7.94
CA MET A 1 -40.81 -20.64 9.22
C MET A 1 -40.39 -19.65 10.30
N THR A 2 -41.18 -18.78 10.94
CA THR A 2 -42.63 -18.61 11.17
C THR A 2 -42.77 -17.14 11.68
N MET A 3 -43.29 -16.16 10.95
CA MET A 3 -44.68 -15.70 10.76
C MET A 3 -45.45 -15.18 12.00
N ARG A 4 -45.86 -13.89 11.95
CA ARG A 4 -47.09 -13.21 12.47
C ARG A 4 -47.01 -11.72 12.04
N ILE A 5 -47.65 -11.22 10.97
CA ILE A 5 -49.08 -10.95 10.65
C ILE A 5 -49.74 -9.84 11.50
N TYR A 6 -50.05 -8.72 10.84
CA TYR A 6 -51.40 -8.14 10.75
C TYR A 6 -51.61 -7.45 9.38
N ASP A 7 -52.59 -7.95 8.64
CA ASP A 7 -53.23 -7.34 7.47
C ASP A 7 -54.24 -6.25 7.92
N ASP A 8 -54.51 -5.27 7.05
CA ASP A 8 -55.87 -5.10 6.50
C ASP A 8 -55.91 -4.10 5.32
N GLU A 9 -56.61 -4.55 4.28
CA GLU A 9 -56.92 -3.87 3.02
C GLU A 9 -58.00 -2.76 3.15
N VAL A 10 -58.19 -2.04 2.03
CA VAL A 10 -59.48 -1.59 1.44
C VAL A 10 -59.52 -0.09 1.06
N LYS A 11 -59.33 0.17 -0.23
CA LYS A 11 -59.92 1.28 -1.03
C LYS A 11 -61.40 0.95 -1.33
N PRO A 12 -62.35 1.89 -1.60
CA PRO A 12 -62.29 2.73 -2.82
C PRO A 12 -63.11 4.05 -2.89
N ALA A 13 -62.93 4.75 -4.03
CA ALA A 13 -63.88 5.63 -4.76
C ALA A 13 -64.20 7.03 -4.16
N THR A 14 -64.44 8.13 -4.89
CA THR A 14 -64.42 8.54 -6.32
C THR A 14 -64.66 10.07 -6.33
N ARG A 15 -64.05 10.83 -7.25
CA ARG A 15 -64.76 11.78 -8.15
C ARG A 15 -63.81 12.46 -9.14
N GLU A 16 -64.02 12.12 -10.41
CA GLU A 16 -63.54 12.81 -11.60
C GLU A 16 -64.35 14.09 -11.89
N ARG A 17 -63.74 15.07 -12.57
CA ARG A 17 -64.01 15.45 -13.99
C ARG A 17 -63.06 16.61 -14.37
N CYS A 18 -62.18 16.57 -15.39
CA CYS A 18 -62.25 16.18 -16.82
C CYS A 18 -62.54 17.39 -17.75
N LEU A 19 -61.59 17.65 -18.68
CA LEU A 19 -61.68 18.23 -20.04
C LEU A 19 -60.22 18.12 -20.61
N LYS A 20 -59.78 17.11 -21.40
CA LYS A 20 -60.06 16.72 -22.81
C LYS A 20 -59.96 17.90 -23.80
N ALA A 21 -59.30 17.84 -24.97
CA ALA A 21 -58.82 16.72 -25.79
C ALA A 21 -57.69 17.18 -26.78
N GLU A 22 -57.12 16.19 -27.48
CA GLU A 22 -55.91 16.18 -28.30
C GLU A 22 -56.24 16.22 -29.84
N PRO A 23 -55.36 15.89 -30.81
CA PRO A 23 -54.78 16.79 -31.83
C PRO A 23 -55.24 16.51 -33.28
N LEU A 24 -54.72 17.24 -34.28
CA LEU A 24 -54.86 16.90 -35.72
C LEU A 24 -53.65 17.37 -36.58
N SER A 25 -53.45 16.64 -37.68
CA SER A 25 -52.24 16.46 -38.49
C SER A 25 -52.08 17.37 -39.72
N ARG A 26 -50.87 17.32 -40.29
CA ARG A 26 -50.36 17.88 -41.57
C ARG A 26 -51.28 17.67 -42.80
N ALA A 27 -51.25 18.62 -43.77
CA ALA A 27 -50.59 18.49 -45.08
C ALA A 27 -51.09 19.47 -46.17
N THR A 28 -50.17 19.82 -47.11
CA THR A 28 -50.38 20.20 -48.55
C THR A 28 -51.05 21.55 -48.90
N VAL A 29 -50.77 22.33 -49.96
CA VAL A 29 -49.75 22.52 -51.04
C VAL A 29 -50.35 23.56 -52.03
N ARG A 30 -49.48 24.23 -52.84
CA ARG A 30 -49.72 25.02 -54.10
C ARG A 30 -50.32 26.43 -53.96
N SER A 31 -50.05 27.43 -54.80
CA SER A 31 -49.06 27.81 -55.85
C SER A 31 -49.69 29.03 -56.58
N PHE A 32 -48.88 29.74 -57.39
CA PHE A 32 -49.18 30.84 -58.34
C PHE A 32 -48.93 32.26 -57.79
N LEU A 33 -48.26 33.19 -58.47
CA LEU A 33 -48.13 33.41 -59.92
C LEU A 33 -46.82 34.19 -60.24
N THR A 34 -46.21 33.90 -61.39
CA THR A 34 -45.01 34.54 -61.96
C THR A 34 -45.42 35.44 -63.14
N LEU A 35 -44.87 36.66 -63.28
CA LEU A 35 -44.81 37.46 -64.52
C LEU A 35 -43.77 38.60 -64.32
N LEU A 36 -42.54 38.53 -64.84
CA LEU A 36 -41.98 38.71 -66.20
C LEU A 36 -41.67 40.18 -66.60
N CYS A 37 -40.37 40.40 -66.84
CA CYS A 37 -39.72 41.19 -67.91
C CYS A 37 -39.08 42.57 -67.64
N CYS A 38 -37.77 42.61 -67.97
CA CYS A 38 -37.01 43.67 -68.66
C CYS A 38 -36.60 44.96 -67.90
N MET A 39 -35.30 45.10 -67.57
CA MET A 39 -34.29 45.85 -68.37
C MET A 39 -33.00 46.07 -67.58
N LEU A 40 -31.88 45.97 -68.31
CA LEU A 40 -30.52 46.32 -67.92
C LEU A 40 -30.36 47.84 -67.64
N LEU A 41 -29.29 48.15 -66.90
CA LEU A 41 -28.45 49.37 -66.90
C LEU A 41 -28.67 50.45 -65.82
N LEU A 42 -27.75 50.45 -64.83
CA LEU A 42 -26.82 51.55 -64.43
C LEU A 42 -26.72 51.81 -62.91
N LEU A 43 -25.54 51.44 -62.39
CA LEU A 43 -24.69 52.18 -61.44
C LEU A 43 -25.24 52.57 -60.07
N LEU A 44 -24.93 51.79 -59.04
CA LEU A 44 -24.52 52.29 -57.71
C LEU A 44 -23.55 51.28 -57.04
N PRO A 45 -22.53 51.73 -56.29
CA PRO A 45 -21.53 50.85 -55.70
C PRO A 45 -22.07 50.15 -54.44
N GLU A 46 -21.77 48.87 -54.35
CA GLU A 46 -22.06 47.99 -53.22
C GLU A 46 -21.37 48.48 -51.94
N SER A 47 -22.16 48.72 -50.90
CA SER A 47 -21.71 48.57 -49.52
C SER A 47 -21.37 47.10 -49.29
N GLN A 48 -20.08 46.77 -49.24
CA GLN A 48 -19.65 45.45 -48.77
C GLN A 48 -19.96 45.35 -47.28
N ALA A 49 -21.06 44.66 -46.97
CA ALA A 49 -21.22 43.98 -45.70
C ALA A 49 -20.08 42.96 -45.59
N THR A 50 -19.13 43.20 -44.69
CA THR A 50 -18.17 42.19 -44.28
C THR A 50 -18.96 41.08 -43.59
N ALA A 51 -19.09 39.94 -44.28
CA ALA A 51 -19.50 38.70 -43.68
C ALA A 51 -18.50 38.37 -42.55
N GLU A 52 -18.94 38.45 -41.30
CA GLU A 52 -18.27 37.76 -40.20
C GLU A 52 -18.39 36.26 -40.50
N ALA A 53 -17.31 35.70 -41.06
CA ALA A 53 -17.14 34.27 -41.13
C ALA A 53 -17.13 33.75 -39.68
N SER A 54 -18.19 33.04 -39.30
CA SER A 54 -18.21 32.21 -38.10
C SER A 54 -17.01 31.26 -38.18
N ARG A 55 -15.91 31.55 -37.47
CA ARG A 55 -14.83 30.58 -37.28
C ARG A 55 -15.43 29.43 -36.49
N SER A 56 -15.73 28.32 -37.15
CA SER A 56 -16.02 27.06 -36.47
C SER A 56 -14.76 26.68 -35.68
N LEU A 57 -14.85 26.65 -34.35
CA LEU A 57 -13.77 26.13 -33.52
C LEU A 57 -13.45 24.69 -33.97
N SER A 58 -12.17 24.37 -34.12
CA SER A 58 -11.70 23.04 -34.56
C SER A 58 -11.50 22.09 -33.39
N VAL A 59 -11.54 20.78 -33.66
CA VAL A 59 -11.06 19.75 -32.72
C VAL A 59 -9.54 19.62 -32.87
N ALA A 60 -8.79 19.50 -31.78
CA ALA A 60 -7.36 19.25 -31.82
C ALA A 60 -7.10 17.81 -32.32
N SER A 61 -6.21 17.64 -33.29
CA SER A 61 -5.97 16.34 -33.96
C SER A 61 -4.53 15.84 -33.86
N ASP A 62 -3.71 16.49 -33.05
CA ASP A 62 -2.27 16.26 -32.86
C ASP A 62 -1.96 15.53 -31.53
N GLY A 63 -2.95 14.81 -31.00
CA GLY A 63 -2.82 14.00 -29.78
C GLY A 63 -1.98 12.73 -29.94
N PRO A 64 -1.70 12.01 -28.83
CA PRO A 64 -2.32 12.17 -27.50
C PRO A 64 -1.57 13.13 -26.55
N GLY A 65 -0.58 13.89 -27.02
CA GLY A 65 0.26 14.76 -26.18
C GLY A 65 1.40 14.03 -25.48
N ALA A 66 2.20 14.77 -24.73
CA ALA A 66 3.31 14.25 -23.94
C ALA A 66 2.80 13.38 -22.76
N LEU A 67 3.65 12.47 -22.26
CA LEU A 67 3.30 11.61 -21.13
C LEU A 67 2.96 12.44 -19.88
N SER A 68 1.83 12.14 -19.25
CA SER A 68 1.44 12.74 -17.98
C SER A 68 2.18 12.13 -16.78
N TYR A 69 2.35 12.95 -15.75
CA TYR A 69 2.94 12.60 -14.46
C TYR A 69 2.09 13.20 -13.35
N PHE A 70 2.13 12.62 -12.15
CA PHE A 70 1.58 13.27 -10.97
C PHE A 70 2.41 14.50 -10.60
N ASP A 71 1.93 15.33 -9.66
CA ASP A 71 2.65 16.55 -9.30
C ASP A 71 3.67 16.34 -8.17
N LEU A 72 4.46 17.38 -7.88
CA LEU A 72 5.52 17.42 -6.89
C LEU A 72 5.03 17.03 -5.50
N ALA A 73 5.69 16.07 -4.86
CA ALA A 73 5.34 15.60 -3.51
C ALA A 73 5.56 16.62 -2.40
N ARG A 74 6.56 17.50 -2.57
CA ARG A 74 6.88 18.59 -1.65
C ARG A 74 5.83 19.70 -1.76
N LYS A 75 4.72 19.57 -1.03
CA LYS A 75 3.66 20.59 -1.00
C LYS A 75 4.10 21.78 -0.14
N ASP A 76 3.74 22.98 -0.57
CA ASP A 76 3.94 24.22 0.18
C ASP A 76 2.75 24.57 1.07
N CYS A 77 1.56 24.11 0.70
CA CYS A 77 0.33 24.31 1.46
C CYS A 77 -0.71 23.27 1.04
N ILE A 78 -1.64 22.97 1.94
CA ILE A 78 -2.81 22.13 1.66
C ILE A 78 -4.07 22.84 2.15
N GLY A 79 -5.24 22.41 1.68
CA GLY A 79 -6.49 22.87 2.28
C GLY A 79 -7.72 22.09 1.88
N THR A 80 -8.69 22.10 2.78
CA THR A 80 -10.01 21.52 2.58
C THR A 80 -11.00 22.16 3.54
N ALA A 81 -12.28 22.29 3.15
CA ALA A 81 -13.29 22.86 4.05
C ALA A 81 -13.53 21.91 5.23
N ARG A 82 -13.63 22.44 6.44
CA ARG A 82 -13.89 21.64 7.67
C ARG A 82 -15.35 21.18 7.77
N ASN A 83 -15.78 20.37 6.79
CA ASN A 83 -17.07 19.70 6.71
C ASN A 83 -16.99 18.50 5.74
N THR A 84 -18.08 17.76 5.59
CA THR A 84 -18.21 16.63 4.65
C THR A 84 -19.04 16.96 3.41
N THR A 85 -19.56 18.19 3.30
CA THR A 85 -20.34 18.67 2.16
C THR A 85 -19.45 18.95 0.96
N SER A 86 -18.34 19.67 1.16
CA SER A 86 -17.34 19.90 0.13
C SER A 86 -16.35 18.74 0.12
N LYS A 87 -16.41 17.88 -0.89
CA LYS A 87 -15.55 16.70 -1.06
C LYS A 87 -14.28 17.03 -1.85
N VAL A 88 -13.71 18.20 -1.59
CA VAL A 88 -12.55 18.71 -2.33
C VAL A 88 -11.41 19.03 -1.38
N TRP A 89 -10.22 18.59 -1.73
CA TRP A 89 -8.95 18.95 -1.10
C TRP A 89 -8.06 19.52 -2.17
N PHE A 90 -7.30 20.56 -1.84
CA PHE A 90 -6.30 21.11 -2.74
C PHE A 90 -4.93 21.08 -2.10
N THR A 91 -3.91 21.01 -2.95
CA THR A 91 -2.52 21.17 -2.57
C THR A 91 -1.89 22.26 -3.42
N LEU A 92 -0.88 22.93 -2.87
CA LEU A 92 -0.05 23.90 -3.59
C LEU A 92 1.38 23.36 -3.59
N ALA A 93 2.04 23.41 -4.74
CA ALA A 93 3.45 23.06 -4.86
C ALA A 93 4.08 23.93 -5.94
N ASP A 94 5.35 24.30 -5.77
CA ASP A 94 6.10 25.14 -6.71
C ASP A 94 5.38 26.46 -7.07
N GLY A 95 4.66 27.01 -6.08
CA GLY A 95 3.91 28.26 -6.24
C GLY A 95 2.68 28.16 -7.15
N VAL A 96 2.13 26.97 -7.41
CA VAL A 96 0.92 26.77 -8.22
C VAL A 96 -0.09 25.86 -7.52
N LEU A 97 -1.33 25.81 -8.03
CA LEU A 97 -2.29 24.77 -7.62
C LEU A 97 -1.82 23.46 -8.22
N SER A 98 -1.56 22.46 -7.37
CA SER A 98 -1.09 21.14 -7.76
C SER A 98 -2.21 20.11 -7.66
N ASP A 99 -1.99 18.96 -7.02
CA ASP A 99 -3.00 17.92 -6.83
C ASP A 99 -4.27 18.50 -6.18
N VAL A 100 -5.41 18.17 -6.77
CA VAL A 100 -6.74 18.41 -6.19
C VAL A 100 -7.51 17.09 -6.16
N TYR A 101 -8.02 16.73 -4.99
CA TYR A 101 -8.68 15.46 -4.74
C TYR A 101 -10.21 15.60 -4.73
N PHE A 102 -10.90 14.69 -5.41
CA PHE A 102 -12.37 14.61 -5.48
C PHE A 102 -12.84 13.27 -6.09
N PRO A 103 -13.94 12.65 -5.62
CA PRO A 103 -14.72 12.99 -4.42
C PRO A 103 -14.14 12.38 -3.13
N THR A 104 -13.07 11.61 -3.25
CA THR A 104 -12.35 10.99 -2.15
C THR A 104 -10.91 11.49 -2.15
N VAL A 105 -10.27 11.47 -0.99
CA VAL A 105 -8.92 12.01 -0.79
C VAL A 105 -7.84 11.27 -1.60
N ASP A 106 -8.12 10.04 -2.03
CA ASP A 106 -7.23 9.19 -2.85
C ASP A 106 -7.33 9.44 -4.37
N ASN A 107 -8.19 10.35 -4.82
CA ASN A 107 -8.49 10.53 -6.25
C ASN A 107 -7.97 11.86 -6.79
N THR A 108 -6.75 11.87 -7.34
CA THR A 108 -6.17 13.04 -8.04
C THR A 108 -6.99 13.43 -9.27
N ASN A 109 -7.20 14.73 -9.48
CA ASN A 109 -7.91 15.25 -10.66
C ASN A 109 -7.19 16.40 -11.39
N VAL A 110 -6.09 16.88 -10.83
CA VAL A 110 -5.34 18.04 -11.30
C VAL A 110 -3.88 17.71 -11.14
N LYS A 111 -3.07 17.90 -12.18
CA LYS A 111 -1.62 17.96 -12.04
C LYS A 111 -1.22 19.40 -11.72
N THR A 112 -1.66 20.36 -12.55
CA THR A 112 -1.40 21.77 -12.26
C THR A 112 -2.46 22.71 -12.84
N LEU A 113 -2.73 23.80 -12.12
CA LEU A 113 -3.44 24.98 -12.62
C LEU A 113 -2.64 26.24 -12.28
N GLN A 114 -2.13 26.89 -13.31
CA GLN A 114 -1.18 28.00 -13.20
C GLN A 114 -1.45 29.13 -14.19
N TYR A 115 -0.64 30.19 -14.15
CA TYR A 115 -0.76 31.34 -15.04
C TYR A 115 0.29 31.36 -16.15
N ILE A 116 -0.13 31.85 -17.33
CA ILE A 116 0.78 32.30 -18.40
C ILE A 116 0.59 33.80 -18.59
N VAL A 117 1.69 34.56 -18.66
CA VAL A 117 1.69 36.01 -18.85
C VAL A 117 2.47 36.39 -20.10
N THR A 118 1.91 37.24 -20.94
CA THR A 118 2.60 37.79 -22.12
C THR A 118 2.22 39.25 -22.33
N ASP A 119 3.05 40.03 -23.03
CA ASP A 119 2.69 41.36 -23.57
C ASP A 119 2.10 41.29 -24.99
N GLY A 120 1.89 40.07 -25.50
CA GLY A 120 1.41 39.85 -26.86
C GLY A 120 2.47 40.03 -27.94
N ARG A 121 3.75 40.24 -27.59
CA ARG A 121 4.78 40.64 -28.57
C ARG A 121 6.20 40.13 -28.32
N THR A 122 6.68 40.11 -27.08
CA THR A 122 8.11 39.95 -26.77
C THR A 122 8.44 38.87 -25.76
N PHE A 123 7.51 38.48 -24.90
CA PHE A 123 7.75 37.44 -23.91
C PHE A 123 6.51 36.60 -23.64
N THR A 124 6.72 35.38 -23.16
CA THR A 124 5.69 34.49 -22.64
C THR A 124 6.27 33.83 -21.41
N ASP A 125 5.77 34.20 -20.24
CA ASP A 125 6.21 33.70 -18.95
C ASP A 125 5.23 32.62 -18.45
N LEU A 126 5.74 31.45 -18.11
CA LEU A 126 5.01 30.40 -17.39
C LEU A 126 5.32 30.53 -15.89
N GLN A 127 4.31 30.44 -15.03
CA GLN A 127 4.46 30.73 -13.59
C GLN A 127 5.59 29.94 -12.91
N THR A 128 5.62 28.62 -13.02
CA THR A 128 6.65 27.77 -12.36
C THR A 128 8.06 28.02 -12.91
N ARG A 129 8.18 28.38 -14.20
CA ARG A 129 9.47 28.61 -14.87
C ARG A 129 10.03 30.01 -14.61
N ASP A 130 9.19 31.03 -14.76
CA ASP A 130 9.63 32.42 -14.95
C ASP A 130 9.36 33.33 -13.75
N THR A 131 8.80 32.79 -12.66
CA THR A 131 8.57 33.54 -11.42
C THR A 131 9.41 33.00 -10.25
N THR A 132 9.57 33.82 -9.22
CA THR A 132 9.86 33.36 -7.86
C THR A 132 8.58 33.50 -7.03
N TYR A 133 8.43 32.67 -6.00
CA TYR A 133 7.22 32.70 -5.18
C TYR A 133 7.50 32.64 -3.68
N SER A 134 6.48 32.99 -2.91
CA SER A 134 6.36 32.62 -1.49
C SER A 134 4.94 32.13 -1.21
N VAL A 135 4.80 31.26 -0.20
CA VAL A 135 3.52 30.74 0.27
C VAL A 135 3.34 31.09 1.74
N GLN A 136 2.12 31.45 2.14
CA GLN A 136 1.77 31.76 3.53
C GLN A 136 0.30 31.46 3.78
N LEU A 137 -0.07 31.19 5.03
CA LEU A 137 -1.48 31.20 5.45
C LEU A 137 -2.02 32.64 5.49
N LEU A 138 -3.32 32.81 5.29
CA LEU A 138 -3.94 34.13 5.29
C LEU A 138 -4.33 34.59 6.71
N ASP A 139 -4.76 33.68 7.58
CA ASP A 139 -5.06 33.99 8.99
C ASP A 139 -4.95 32.76 9.91
N GLY A 140 -4.12 32.86 10.96
CA GLY A 140 -3.97 31.81 11.97
C GLY A 140 -3.48 30.47 11.41
N ALA A 141 -4.11 29.38 11.85
CA ALA A 141 -3.88 28.02 11.40
C ALA A 141 -5.01 27.49 10.48
N ALA A 142 -5.89 28.38 10.00
CA ALA A 142 -6.84 27.98 8.98
C ALA A 142 -6.06 27.59 7.72
N LEU A 143 -6.45 26.47 7.09
CA LEU A 143 -5.78 25.96 5.89
C LEU A 143 -6.11 26.80 4.64
N ASP A 144 -6.05 28.13 4.73
CA ASP A 144 -6.31 29.09 3.65
C ASP A 144 -4.99 29.70 3.14
N CYS A 145 -4.62 29.33 1.92
CA CYS A 145 -3.28 29.57 1.42
C CYS A 145 -3.22 30.83 0.55
N ARG A 146 -2.09 31.55 0.59
CA ARG A 146 -1.74 32.62 -0.33
C ARG A 146 -0.42 32.32 -1.03
N VAL A 147 -0.42 32.42 -2.35
CA VAL A 147 0.79 32.44 -3.18
C VAL A 147 1.07 33.87 -3.64
N ILE A 148 2.32 34.29 -3.56
CA ILE A 148 2.80 35.54 -4.14
C ILE A 148 3.87 35.21 -5.19
N ALA A 149 3.49 35.15 -6.47
CA ALA A 149 4.41 34.92 -7.58
C ALA A 149 4.88 36.25 -8.18
N THR A 150 6.18 36.49 -8.25
CA THR A 150 6.78 37.68 -8.86
C THR A 150 7.65 37.28 -10.05
N ALA A 151 7.44 37.91 -11.19
CA ALA A 151 8.23 37.64 -12.40
C ALA A 151 9.71 37.85 -12.12
N ARG A 152 10.58 36.91 -12.53
CA ARG A 152 12.05 37.04 -12.43
C ARG A 152 12.55 38.27 -13.20
N SER A 153 11.82 38.69 -14.23
CA SER A 153 12.05 39.91 -15.01
C SER A 153 11.70 41.20 -14.26
N GLY A 154 10.98 41.13 -13.15
CA GLY A 154 10.49 42.29 -12.39
C GLY A 154 9.30 43.01 -13.03
N ARG A 155 8.63 42.42 -14.04
CA ARG A 155 7.55 43.06 -14.81
C ARG A 155 6.19 43.06 -14.14
N TYR A 156 5.85 42.02 -13.39
CA TYR A 156 4.55 41.87 -12.76
C TYR A 156 4.63 41.01 -11.48
N ARG A 157 3.54 41.04 -10.71
CA ARG A 157 3.29 40.18 -9.55
C ARG A 157 1.85 39.67 -9.57
N ILE A 158 1.67 38.40 -9.23
CA ILE A 158 0.36 37.76 -9.05
C ILE A 158 0.25 37.32 -7.59
N VAL A 159 -0.82 37.74 -6.91
CA VAL A 159 -1.15 37.25 -5.57
C VAL A 159 -2.44 36.45 -5.66
N THR A 160 -2.41 35.17 -5.32
CA THR A 160 -3.58 34.30 -5.37
C THR A 160 -3.88 33.72 -4.00
N ASP A 161 -5.13 33.90 -3.55
CA ASP A 161 -5.68 33.33 -2.32
C ASP A 161 -6.53 32.10 -2.67
N TYR A 162 -6.30 30.97 -1.99
CA TYR A 162 -6.92 29.68 -2.24
C TYR A 162 -7.76 29.22 -1.05
N VAL A 163 -9.01 28.81 -1.31
CA VAL A 163 -9.90 28.10 -0.38
C VAL A 163 -10.72 27.08 -1.15
N THR A 164 -11.40 26.17 -0.45
CA THR A 164 -12.56 25.45 -1.02
C THR A 164 -13.86 26.12 -0.59
N ASP A 165 -14.91 26.05 -1.42
CA ASP A 165 -16.25 26.50 -1.01
C ASP A 165 -16.83 25.47 -0.02
N PRO A 166 -17.11 25.84 1.25
CA PRO A 166 -17.70 24.89 2.19
C PRO A 166 -19.07 24.32 1.74
N ALA A 167 -19.79 25.01 0.86
CA ALA A 167 -21.10 24.58 0.39
C ALA A 167 -21.05 23.75 -0.91
N ARG A 168 -19.90 23.67 -1.61
CA ARG A 168 -19.80 23.10 -2.96
C ARG A 168 -18.46 22.41 -3.20
N ASN A 169 -18.46 21.48 -4.15
CA ASN A 169 -17.23 20.82 -4.57
C ASN A 169 -16.45 21.74 -5.51
N SER A 170 -15.75 22.74 -4.97
CA SER A 170 -14.92 23.63 -5.77
C SER A 170 -13.74 24.19 -5.00
N VAL A 171 -12.60 24.32 -5.68
CA VAL A 171 -11.51 25.22 -5.27
C VAL A 171 -11.83 26.61 -5.80
N VAL A 172 -11.67 27.64 -4.97
CA VAL A 172 -11.89 29.04 -5.33
C VAL A 172 -10.58 29.80 -5.18
N MET A 173 -10.16 30.44 -6.27
CA MET A 173 -8.93 31.21 -6.39
C MET A 173 -9.27 32.68 -6.55
N HIS A 174 -8.80 33.54 -5.64
CA HIS A 174 -8.93 34.98 -5.78
C HIS A 174 -7.58 35.60 -6.09
N LEU A 175 -7.42 36.07 -7.33
CA LEU A 175 -6.15 36.57 -7.83
C LEU A 175 -6.15 38.10 -7.97
N ARG A 176 -4.98 38.69 -7.73
CA ARG A 176 -4.68 40.11 -7.89
C ARG A 176 -3.43 40.25 -8.75
N PHE A 177 -3.59 40.76 -9.97
CA PHE A 177 -2.49 41.00 -10.91
C PHE A 177 -1.98 42.44 -10.79
N THR A 178 -0.68 42.61 -10.50
CA THR A 178 -0.05 43.93 -10.34
C THR A 178 1.06 44.11 -11.37
N PRO A 179 0.90 44.99 -12.38
CA PRO A 179 2.00 45.45 -13.20
C PRO A 179 3.03 46.17 -12.32
N LEU A 180 4.28 45.71 -12.37
CA LEU A 180 5.44 46.39 -11.75
C LEU A 180 6.16 47.27 -12.77
N ALA A 181 6.00 46.97 -14.06
CA ALA A 181 6.36 47.82 -15.19
C ALA A 181 5.16 47.95 -16.14
N GLY A 182 4.96 49.14 -16.72
CA GLY A 182 3.84 49.40 -17.63
C GLY A 182 2.48 49.50 -16.91
N SER A 183 1.43 49.14 -17.60
CA SER A 183 0.02 49.23 -17.19
C SER A 183 -0.70 47.90 -17.42
N LEU A 184 -1.91 47.73 -16.87
CA LEU A 184 -2.67 46.48 -17.02
C LEU A 184 -2.96 46.11 -18.48
N SER A 185 -3.19 47.09 -19.34
CA SER A 185 -3.47 46.88 -20.77
C SER A 185 -2.26 46.40 -21.57
N ASP A 186 -1.06 46.44 -20.98
CA ASP A 186 0.16 45.94 -21.62
C ASP A 186 0.35 44.43 -21.42
N TYR A 187 -0.54 43.77 -20.67
CA TYR A 187 -0.43 42.35 -20.33
C TYR A 187 -1.69 41.57 -20.71
N HIS A 188 -1.46 40.35 -21.19
CA HIS A 188 -2.44 39.29 -21.30
C HIS A 188 -2.14 38.23 -20.23
N LEU A 189 -3.18 37.78 -19.55
CA LEU A 189 -3.09 36.77 -18.49
C LEU A 189 -3.99 35.58 -18.86
N TYR A 190 -3.41 34.39 -18.89
CA TYR A 190 -4.11 33.15 -19.19
C TYR A 190 -4.06 32.22 -17.97
N LEU A 191 -5.15 31.50 -17.73
CA LEU A 191 -5.14 30.25 -16.97
C LEU A 191 -4.62 29.13 -17.87
N TYR A 192 -3.75 28.30 -17.34
CA TYR A 192 -3.25 27.08 -17.96
C TYR A 192 -3.54 25.90 -17.05
N PHE A 193 -4.46 25.04 -17.47
CA PHE A 193 -4.94 23.89 -16.70
C PHE A 193 -4.48 22.59 -17.36
N ASP A 194 -3.70 21.83 -16.62
CA ASP A 194 -3.27 20.46 -16.94
C ASP A 194 -4.07 19.50 -16.03
N PRO A 195 -5.25 19.05 -16.48
CA PRO A 195 -6.01 18.03 -15.78
C PRO A 195 -5.27 16.69 -15.74
N THR A 196 -5.54 15.94 -14.69
CA THR A 196 -5.21 14.50 -14.60
C THR A 196 -6.42 13.86 -13.95
N VAL A 197 -7.56 13.94 -14.64
CA VAL A 197 -8.87 13.61 -14.06
C VAL A 197 -8.90 12.12 -13.72
N ASN A 198 -9.42 11.81 -12.54
CA ASN A 198 -9.51 10.43 -12.05
C ASN A 198 -8.17 9.68 -11.99
N GLY A 199 -7.06 10.41 -11.84
CA GLY A 199 -5.72 9.89 -11.62
C GLY A 199 -5.00 9.41 -12.88
N ASN A 200 -5.59 9.56 -14.07
CA ASN A 200 -5.01 9.06 -15.32
C ASN A 200 -5.07 10.14 -16.41
N GLY A 201 -3.99 10.90 -16.58
CA GLY A 201 -3.93 11.99 -17.56
C GLY A 201 -3.58 11.52 -18.98
N GLY A 202 -3.08 10.30 -19.16
CA GLY A 202 -2.77 9.74 -20.47
C GLY A 202 -1.52 10.34 -21.13
N GLY A 203 -1.52 10.42 -22.45
CA GLY A 203 -0.40 10.91 -23.26
C GLY A 203 0.71 9.88 -23.49
N GLY A 204 1.74 10.30 -24.22
CA GLY A 204 2.85 9.43 -24.63
C GLY A 204 2.40 8.26 -25.52
N ALA A 205 3.27 7.27 -25.70
CA ALA A 205 2.95 6.11 -26.55
C ALA A 205 1.94 5.14 -25.91
N GLY A 206 1.85 5.12 -24.57
CA GLY A 206 0.98 4.21 -23.82
C GLY A 206 -0.46 4.69 -23.69
N ASN A 207 -0.67 5.99 -23.47
CA ASN A 207 -1.97 6.66 -23.36
C ASN A 207 -3.00 5.90 -22.48
N GLY A 208 -2.58 5.49 -21.28
CA GLY A 208 -3.22 4.44 -20.48
C GLY A 208 -4.64 4.71 -19.95
N GLY A 209 -4.88 5.91 -19.45
CA GLY A 209 -6.21 6.43 -19.13
C GLY A 209 -6.18 7.88 -19.54
N ALA A 210 -6.94 8.24 -20.56
CA ALA A 210 -6.71 9.46 -21.31
C ALA A 210 -7.85 10.45 -21.06
N ASP A 211 -7.50 11.68 -20.73
CA ASP A 211 -8.47 12.74 -20.44
C ASP A 211 -9.09 13.30 -21.72
N SER A 212 -10.29 13.87 -21.58
CA SER A 212 -10.97 14.65 -22.62
C SER A 212 -11.27 16.06 -22.11
N ALA A 213 -11.17 17.04 -22.98
CA ALA A 213 -11.45 18.45 -22.72
C ALA A 213 -12.34 19.06 -23.79
N LEU A 214 -13.26 19.94 -23.37
CA LEU A 214 -14.13 20.69 -24.27
C LEU A 214 -14.50 22.07 -23.74
N THR A 215 -14.98 22.94 -24.63
CA THR A 215 -15.59 24.23 -24.29
C THR A 215 -17.11 24.13 -24.24
N ASP A 216 -17.70 24.21 -23.06
CA ASP A 216 -19.16 24.25 -22.89
C ASP A 216 -19.70 25.67 -23.11
N THR A 217 -20.69 25.81 -23.99
CA THR A 217 -21.34 27.09 -24.32
C THR A 217 -22.81 27.14 -23.89
N SER A 218 -23.31 26.09 -23.22
CA SER A 218 -24.72 25.94 -22.86
C SER A 218 -25.22 27.03 -21.90
N THR A 219 -24.29 27.70 -21.21
CA THR A 219 -24.57 28.78 -20.26
C THR A 219 -24.52 30.18 -20.87
N GLY A 220 -24.28 30.30 -22.17
CA GLY A 220 -24.12 31.56 -22.89
C GLY A 220 -22.72 32.21 -22.76
N GLN A 221 -21.79 31.54 -22.08
CA GLN A 221 -20.38 31.91 -21.96
C GLN A 221 -19.52 30.65 -22.19
N PRO A 222 -18.35 30.74 -22.85
CA PRO A 222 -17.47 29.61 -23.04
C PRO A 222 -16.81 29.21 -21.71
N LEU A 223 -17.02 27.98 -21.26
CA LEU A 223 -16.48 27.44 -20.03
C LEU A 223 -15.64 26.18 -20.32
N PRO A 224 -14.36 26.14 -19.93
CA PRO A 224 -13.53 24.94 -20.06
C PRO A 224 -14.06 23.82 -19.16
N ILE A 225 -14.21 22.62 -19.72
CA ILE A 225 -14.54 21.37 -19.03
C ILE A 225 -13.45 20.35 -19.34
N ALA A 226 -12.91 19.66 -18.34
CA ALA A 226 -12.11 18.45 -18.53
C ALA A 226 -12.77 17.29 -17.79
N PHE A 227 -12.61 16.06 -18.28
CA PHE A 227 -13.26 14.89 -17.68
C PHE A 227 -12.59 13.57 -18.05
N ASP A 228 -12.74 12.62 -17.13
CA ASP A 228 -12.58 11.20 -17.38
C ASP A 228 -13.79 10.47 -16.77
N THR A 229 -14.42 9.62 -17.57
CA THR A 229 -15.57 8.81 -17.14
C THR A 229 -15.21 7.36 -16.86
N ASN A 230 -13.96 6.98 -17.10
CA ASN A 230 -13.47 5.64 -16.88
C ASN A 230 -13.26 5.37 -15.39
N THR A 231 -14.08 4.50 -14.82
CA THR A 231 -13.94 4.07 -13.42
C THR A 231 -13.13 2.80 -13.26
N ARG A 232 -12.51 2.29 -14.32
CA ARG A 232 -11.62 1.13 -14.23
C ARG A 232 -10.35 1.52 -13.49
N SER A 233 -9.84 0.58 -12.70
CA SER A 233 -8.67 0.77 -11.86
C SER A 233 -7.93 -0.56 -11.71
N ASN A 234 -6.61 -0.52 -11.59
CA ASN A 234 -5.78 -1.64 -11.15
C ASN A 234 -6.03 -2.00 -9.67
N ALA A 235 -6.65 -1.13 -8.88
CA ALA A 235 -7.14 -1.45 -7.54
C ALA A 235 -8.51 -2.16 -7.61
N ALA A 236 -8.50 -3.49 -7.72
CA ALA A 236 -9.72 -4.31 -7.86
C ALA A 236 -10.77 -4.06 -6.75
N ASN A 237 -10.33 -3.67 -5.56
CA ASN A 237 -11.19 -3.42 -4.41
C ASN A 237 -11.73 -1.99 -4.30
N ARG A 238 -11.40 -1.10 -5.25
CA ARG A 238 -11.83 0.31 -5.25
C ARG A 238 -13.27 0.47 -5.74
N SER A 239 -14.21 -0.03 -4.95
CA SER A 239 -15.64 -0.09 -5.28
C SER A 239 -16.37 1.27 -5.32
N TYR A 240 -15.67 2.37 -5.04
CA TYR A 240 -16.20 3.72 -4.89
C TYR A 240 -15.70 4.69 -5.97
N ALA A 241 -14.97 4.20 -6.99
CA ALA A 241 -14.59 5.00 -8.15
C ALA A 241 -15.84 5.49 -8.92
N VAL A 242 -15.82 6.75 -9.35
CA VAL A 242 -16.93 7.39 -10.07
C VAL A 242 -16.39 8.21 -11.24
N PRO A 243 -17.20 8.45 -12.30
CA PRO A 243 -16.85 9.44 -13.32
C PRO A 243 -16.56 10.80 -12.69
N VAL A 244 -15.61 11.55 -13.24
CA VAL A 244 -15.29 12.90 -12.76
C VAL A 244 -15.27 13.89 -13.92
N TYR A 245 -15.88 15.05 -13.67
CA TYR A 245 -15.85 16.23 -14.52
C TYR A 245 -15.33 17.40 -13.69
N THR A 246 -14.52 18.24 -14.31
CA THR A 246 -14.08 19.52 -13.79
C THR A 246 -14.66 20.66 -14.66
N ALA A 247 -14.84 21.84 -14.08
CA ALA A 247 -15.31 23.02 -14.79
C ALA A 247 -14.61 24.28 -14.27
N LEU A 248 -14.07 25.08 -15.18
CA LEU A 248 -13.53 26.40 -14.86
C LEU A 248 -14.57 27.49 -15.12
N ALA A 249 -14.76 28.37 -14.14
CA ALA A 249 -15.54 29.60 -14.29
C ALA A 249 -14.80 30.76 -13.64
N ALA A 250 -15.00 31.98 -14.15
CA ALA A 250 -14.43 33.20 -13.59
C ALA A 250 -15.51 34.26 -13.33
N SER A 251 -15.22 35.19 -12.42
CA SER A 251 -16.11 36.31 -12.06
C SER A 251 -16.39 37.26 -13.23
N ARG A 252 -15.60 37.14 -14.31
CA ARG A 252 -15.79 37.77 -15.61
C ARG A 252 -15.65 36.69 -16.69
N PRO A 253 -16.35 36.78 -17.84
CA PRO A 253 -16.17 35.85 -18.94
C PRO A 253 -14.71 35.72 -19.40
N PHE A 254 -14.31 34.51 -19.79
CA PHE A 254 -13.04 34.30 -20.49
C PHE A 254 -13.09 34.96 -21.87
N LEU A 255 -12.01 35.63 -22.27
CA LEU A 255 -11.91 36.27 -23.59
C LEU A 255 -11.67 35.24 -24.69
N GLN A 256 -10.89 34.21 -24.38
CA GLN A 256 -10.56 33.09 -25.25
C GLN A 256 -10.52 31.80 -24.44
N VAL A 257 -10.89 30.67 -25.05
CA VAL A 257 -10.74 29.32 -24.50
C VAL A 257 -10.25 28.41 -25.62
N SER A 258 -9.20 27.62 -25.34
CA SER A 258 -8.68 26.60 -26.24
C SER A 258 -8.35 25.32 -25.47
N ASN A 259 -8.52 24.17 -26.13
CA ASN A 259 -8.23 22.84 -25.60
C ASN A 259 -7.23 22.14 -26.53
N GLY A 260 -6.08 21.72 -26.01
CA GLY A 260 -5.02 21.09 -26.80
C GLY A 260 -4.42 19.87 -26.11
N PHE A 261 -3.36 19.31 -26.68
CA PHE A 261 -2.60 18.22 -26.09
C PHE A 261 -1.24 18.72 -25.59
N LEU A 262 -0.82 18.34 -24.38
CA LEU A 262 0.40 18.82 -23.74
C LEU A 262 1.61 18.68 -24.67
N GLY A 263 2.34 19.77 -24.89
CA GLY A 263 3.55 19.83 -25.71
C GLY A 263 3.33 19.70 -27.23
N ALA A 264 2.09 19.54 -27.69
CA ALA A 264 1.74 19.52 -29.11
C ALA A 264 1.51 20.93 -29.67
N ALA A 265 1.26 21.05 -30.98
CA ALA A 265 1.03 22.36 -31.60
C ALA A 265 -0.30 23.01 -31.16
N SER A 266 -1.28 22.19 -30.75
CA SER A 266 -2.56 22.65 -30.21
C SER A 266 -2.47 23.17 -28.77
N ASP A 267 -1.41 22.86 -28.04
CA ASP A 267 -1.16 23.37 -26.68
C ASP A 267 -1.10 24.90 -26.67
N GLY A 268 -1.89 25.54 -25.81
CA GLY A 268 -1.91 26.99 -25.71
C GLY A 268 -0.59 27.59 -25.22
N LEU A 269 0.19 26.89 -24.39
CA LEU A 269 1.54 27.34 -24.01
C LEU A 269 2.46 27.34 -25.22
N VAL A 270 2.44 26.28 -26.04
CA VAL A 270 3.25 26.20 -27.28
C VAL A 270 2.87 27.32 -28.25
N GLN A 271 1.57 27.59 -28.43
CA GLN A 271 1.12 28.71 -29.25
C GLN A 271 1.60 30.07 -28.71
N LEU A 272 1.50 30.29 -27.41
CA LEU A 272 1.92 31.54 -26.76
C LEU A 272 3.44 31.71 -26.79
N GLU A 273 4.24 30.65 -26.66
CA GLU A 273 5.70 30.75 -26.78
C GLU A 273 6.15 31.11 -28.20
N GLN A 274 5.45 30.61 -29.22
CA GLN A 274 5.79 30.86 -30.62
C GLN A 274 5.32 32.21 -31.14
N ALA A 275 4.12 32.64 -30.72
CA ALA A 275 3.44 33.79 -31.32
C ALA A 275 3.02 34.87 -30.31
N HIS A 276 3.22 34.65 -29.01
CA HIS A 276 2.72 35.52 -27.94
C HIS A 276 1.19 35.72 -27.95
N ALA A 277 0.47 34.88 -28.69
CA ALA A 277 -0.99 34.90 -28.81
C ALA A 277 -1.51 33.49 -29.13
N LEU A 278 -2.75 33.17 -28.76
CA LEU A 278 -3.43 31.98 -29.26
C LEU A 278 -3.78 32.18 -30.74
N THR A 279 -3.09 31.45 -31.61
CA THR A 279 -3.23 31.57 -33.08
C THR A 279 -4.40 30.76 -33.61
N GLN A 280 -4.71 29.64 -32.96
CA GLN A 280 -5.85 28.78 -33.27
C GLN A 280 -6.53 28.33 -31.98
N LEU A 281 -7.85 28.52 -31.93
CA LEU A 281 -8.68 28.08 -30.81
C LEU A 281 -9.33 26.74 -31.14
N TYR A 282 -9.17 25.80 -30.23
CA TYR A 282 -9.71 24.44 -30.34
C TYR A 282 -10.85 24.25 -29.34
N ALA A 283 -12.01 23.80 -29.82
CA ALA A 283 -13.17 23.56 -28.97
C ALA A 283 -13.04 22.29 -28.14
N GLU A 284 -12.30 21.29 -28.62
CA GLU A 284 -12.24 19.95 -28.06
C GLU A 284 -10.83 19.36 -28.25
N ALA A 285 -10.39 18.56 -27.29
CA ALA A 285 -9.23 17.68 -27.36
C ALA A 285 -9.60 16.39 -26.62
N ASP A 286 -9.50 15.24 -27.29
CA ASP A 286 -10.05 13.99 -26.77
C ASP A 286 -9.00 12.89 -26.60
N ASN A 287 -9.13 12.12 -25.52
CA ASN A 287 -8.35 10.92 -25.23
C ASN A 287 -6.84 11.14 -25.27
N GLY A 288 -6.33 12.08 -24.49
CA GLY A 288 -4.90 12.28 -24.30
C GLY A 288 -4.55 13.02 -23.02
N ASN A 289 -3.30 13.42 -22.91
CA ASN A 289 -2.87 14.42 -21.94
C ASN A 289 -3.29 15.80 -22.45
N VAL A 290 -4.50 16.20 -22.08
CA VAL A 290 -5.13 17.43 -22.55
C VAL A 290 -4.74 18.62 -21.67
N VAL A 291 -4.69 19.80 -22.26
CA VAL A 291 -4.46 21.06 -21.54
C VAL A 291 -5.48 22.10 -21.98
N GLN A 292 -5.96 22.91 -21.04
CA GLN A 292 -6.93 23.98 -21.30
C GLN A 292 -6.29 25.34 -21.04
N THR A 293 -6.36 26.25 -22.02
CA THR A 293 -5.87 27.63 -21.90
C THR A 293 -7.03 28.60 -22.01
N ALA A 294 -7.21 29.45 -21.00
CA ALA A 294 -8.31 30.42 -20.94
C ALA A 294 -7.82 31.83 -20.61
N GLU A 295 -8.09 32.80 -21.47
CA GLU A 295 -7.68 34.19 -21.28
C GLU A 295 -8.60 34.90 -20.28
N LEU A 296 -8.01 35.49 -19.23
CA LEU A 296 -8.70 36.26 -18.22
C LEU A 296 -8.85 37.73 -18.66
N ASP A 297 -10.06 38.26 -18.51
CA ASP A 297 -10.30 39.68 -18.79
C ASP A 297 -9.72 40.57 -17.68
N LEU A 298 -8.66 41.34 -17.97
CA LEU A 298 -8.09 42.35 -17.07
C LEU A 298 -8.64 43.78 -17.32
N SER A 299 -9.46 44.00 -18.36
CA SER A 299 -9.87 45.34 -18.80
C SER A 299 -10.69 46.13 -17.77
N HIS A 300 -11.37 45.43 -16.87
CA HIS A 300 -12.18 46.01 -15.79
C HIS A 300 -11.48 46.03 -14.43
N GLY A 301 -10.17 45.79 -14.38
CA GLY A 301 -9.36 45.89 -13.17
C GLY A 301 -8.50 44.65 -12.87
N PRO A 302 -7.61 44.75 -11.86
CA PRO A 302 -6.57 43.76 -11.59
C PRO A 302 -7.04 42.51 -10.84
N GLU A 303 -8.27 42.49 -10.32
CA GLU A 303 -8.76 41.44 -9.42
C GLU A 303 -9.80 40.54 -10.09
N LEU A 304 -9.66 39.23 -9.93
CA LEU A 304 -10.56 38.21 -10.48
C LEU A 304 -10.76 37.10 -9.45
N THR A 305 -11.94 36.47 -9.51
CA THR A 305 -12.16 35.20 -8.79
C THR A 305 -12.42 34.11 -9.80
N VAL A 306 -11.73 32.99 -9.67
CA VAL A 306 -11.87 31.79 -10.49
C VAL A 306 -12.34 30.66 -9.59
N ALA A 307 -13.24 29.82 -10.09
CA ALA A 307 -13.68 28.60 -9.41
C ALA A 307 -13.43 27.40 -10.31
N LEU A 308 -12.73 26.40 -9.77
CA LEU A 308 -12.60 25.06 -10.35
C LEU A 308 -13.60 24.15 -9.64
N GLY A 309 -14.72 23.85 -10.30
CA GLY A 309 -15.80 23.01 -9.78
C GLY A 309 -15.67 21.56 -10.22
N PHE A 310 -16.11 20.65 -9.35
CA PHE A 310 -16.04 19.20 -9.55
C PHE A 310 -17.43 18.56 -9.46
N GLY A 311 -17.65 17.49 -10.22
CA GLY A 311 -18.88 16.72 -10.14
C GLY A 311 -18.79 15.39 -10.88
N THR A 312 -19.68 14.47 -10.56
CA THR A 312 -19.80 13.18 -11.27
C THR A 312 -20.54 13.29 -12.60
N THR A 313 -20.99 14.50 -12.94
CA THR A 313 -21.57 14.86 -14.22
C THR A 313 -21.08 16.25 -14.61
N ARG A 314 -21.06 16.54 -15.92
CA ARG A 314 -20.73 17.89 -16.44
C ARG A 314 -21.60 18.99 -15.79
N THR A 315 -22.90 18.75 -15.67
CA THR A 315 -23.84 19.71 -15.05
C THR A 315 -23.50 19.98 -13.60
N ALA A 316 -23.13 18.95 -12.82
CA ALA A 316 -22.76 19.12 -11.42
C ALA A 316 -21.46 19.95 -11.27
N ALA A 317 -20.44 19.69 -12.10
CA ALA A 317 -19.20 20.46 -12.11
C ALA A 317 -19.46 21.94 -12.45
N LEU A 318 -20.26 22.21 -13.49
CA LEU A 318 -20.68 23.56 -13.87
C LEU A 318 -21.45 24.28 -12.76
N GLN A 319 -22.38 23.58 -12.11
CA GLN A 319 -23.16 24.12 -10.99
C GLN A 319 -22.28 24.42 -9.78
N ALA A 320 -21.28 23.59 -9.48
CA ALA A 320 -20.31 23.85 -8.44
C ALA A 320 -19.50 25.11 -8.74
N ALA A 321 -18.85 25.18 -9.92
CA ALA A 321 -17.99 26.30 -10.31
C ALA A 321 -18.75 27.64 -10.33
N ARG A 322 -19.88 27.71 -11.06
CA ARG A 322 -20.69 28.94 -11.14
C ARG A 322 -21.40 29.26 -9.83
N GLY A 323 -21.79 28.23 -9.09
CA GLY A 323 -22.45 28.36 -7.80
C GLY A 323 -21.59 29.08 -6.78
N SER A 324 -20.29 28.77 -6.73
CA SER A 324 -19.33 29.42 -5.84
C SER A 324 -19.16 30.90 -6.18
N LEU A 325 -19.17 31.25 -7.47
CA LEU A 325 -19.04 32.65 -7.93
C LEU A 325 -20.28 33.53 -7.65
N ASN A 326 -21.40 32.94 -7.18
CA ASN A 326 -22.56 33.72 -6.74
C ASN A 326 -22.32 34.44 -5.39
N LEU A 327 -21.25 34.09 -4.67
CA LEU A 327 -20.85 34.73 -3.42
C LEU A 327 -19.53 35.49 -3.62
N PRO A 328 -19.35 36.65 -2.97
CA PRO A 328 -18.04 37.31 -2.93
C PRO A 328 -17.00 36.39 -2.27
N PHE A 329 -15.78 36.35 -2.80
CA PHE A 329 -14.70 35.52 -2.25
C PHE A 329 -14.49 35.71 -0.74
N ALA A 330 -14.52 36.96 -0.26
CA ALA A 330 -14.38 37.27 1.15
C ALA A 330 -15.41 36.56 2.04
N ARG A 331 -16.62 36.32 1.52
CA ARG A 331 -17.65 35.56 2.23
C ARG A 331 -17.32 34.06 2.27
N ILE A 332 -16.93 33.48 1.14
CA ILE A 332 -16.54 32.07 1.05
C ILE A 332 -15.36 31.79 1.99
N ARG A 333 -14.35 32.65 1.96
CA ARG A 333 -13.19 32.58 2.86
C ARG A 333 -13.60 32.68 4.33
N ALA A 334 -14.48 33.62 4.68
CA ALA A 334 -14.94 33.75 6.06
C ALA A 334 -15.66 32.49 6.54
N ASP A 335 -16.52 31.89 5.70
CA ASP A 335 -17.24 30.65 6.04
C ASP A 335 -16.26 29.45 6.14
N TYR A 336 -15.24 29.39 5.28
CA TYR A 336 -14.16 28.41 5.32
C TYR A 336 -13.34 28.51 6.61
N ALA A 337 -12.80 29.70 6.91
CA ALA A 337 -12.00 29.95 8.09
C ALA A 337 -12.78 29.73 9.39
N ALA A 338 -14.07 30.11 9.42
CA ALA A 338 -14.93 29.85 10.57
C ALA A 338 -15.13 28.34 10.86
N GLY A 339 -15.02 27.48 9.84
CA GLY A 339 -15.02 26.03 10.03
C GLY A 339 -13.81 25.55 10.82
N TRP A 340 -12.61 25.98 10.42
CA TRP A 340 -11.36 25.65 11.09
C TRP A 340 -11.23 26.30 12.47
N GLN A 341 -11.59 27.58 12.62
CA GLN A 341 -11.57 28.26 13.92
C GLN A 341 -12.51 27.58 14.95
N ARG A 342 -13.65 27.06 14.53
CA ARG A 342 -14.53 26.26 15.40
C ARG A 342 -13.90 24.92 15.78
N TYR A 343 -13.15 24.31 14.88
CA TYR A 343 -12.41 23.09 15.15
C TYR A 343 -11.28 23.34 16.15
N ASP A 344 -10.41 24.31 15.88
CA ASP A 344 -9.30 24.70 16.77
C ASP A 344 -9.78 25.03 18.19
N ALA A 345 -10.95 25.68 18.32
CA ALA A 345 -11.54 26.02 19.61
C ALA A 345 -12.02 24.82 20.45
N MET A 346 -12.20 23.65 19.83
CA MET A 346 -12.52 22.40 20.53
C MET A 346 -11.28 21.64 20.98
N LEU A 347 -10.12 21.93 20.39
CA LEU A 347 -8.86 21.29 20.74
C LEU A 347 -8.34 21.77 22.10
N ARG A 348 -7.43 21.00 22.66
CA ARG A 348 -6.72 21.30 23.89
C ARG A 348 -5.93 22.58 23.69
N PRO A 349 -6.09 23.59 24.58
CA PRO A 349 -5.32 24.81 24.47
C PRO A 349 -3.82 24.52 24.57
N ALA A 350 -3.05 25.06 23.62
CA ALA A 350 -1.60 24.93 23.59
C ALA A 350 -0.94 25.34 24.92
N PRO A 351 -0.29 24.42 25.66
CA PRO A 351 0.35 24.76 26.93
C PRO A 351 1.58 25.66 26.74
N ARG A 352 1.99 26.33 27.82
CA ARG A 352 3.25 27.05 27.84
C ARG A 352 4.41 26.06 28.01
N LEU A 353 5.32 26.04 27.04
CA LEU A 353 6.50 25.18 27.12
C LEU A 353 7.57 25.77 28.06
N PRO A 354 8.20 24.98 28.96
CA PRO A 354 9.25 25.49 29.83
C PRO A 354 10.54 25.81 29.04
N GLY A 355 11.29 26.83 29.47
CA GLY A 355 12.57 27.19 28.85
C GLY A 355 12.48 27.86 27.46
N VAL A 356 11.31 27.86 26.84
CA VAL A 356 11.03 28.49 25.54
C VAL A 356 10.69 29.96 25.75
N ASP A 357 11.19 30.89 24.92
CA ASP A 357 10.83 32.31 25.02
C ASP A 357 9.45 32.64 24.40
N GLY A 358 9.01 33.90 24.45
CA GLY A 358 7.68 34.30 23.95
C GLY A 358 7.52 34.15 22.44
N LYS A 359 8.56 34.45 21.66
CA LYS A 359 8.51 34.43 20.19
C LYS A 359 8.57 33.00 19.66
N GLN A 360 9.48 32.19 20.21
CA GLN A 360 9.60 30.78 19.88
C GLN A 360 8.31 30.03 20.27
N TRP A 361 7.75 30.31 21.44
CA TRP A 361 6.48 29.68 21.85
C TRP A 361 5.32 30.01 20.91
N GLN A 362 5.21 31.26 20.43
CA GLN A 362 4.19 31.62 19.44
C GLN A 362 4.38 30.89 18.10
N ALA A 363 5.63 30.64 17.70
CA ALA A 363 5.92 29.86 16.50
C ALA A 363 5.50 28.39 16.68
N LEU A 364 5.91 27.75 17.77
CA LEU A 364 5.53 26.37 18.08
C LEU A 364 4.02 26.20 18.31
N GLN A 365 3.36 27.21 18.87
CA GLN A 365 1.91 27.22 19.03
C GLN A 365 1.19 27.25 17.68
N ARG A 366 1.66 28.04 16.71
CA ARG A 366 1.07 28.06 15.37
C ARG A 366 1.24 26.71 14.68
N GLU A 367 2.42 26.11 14.82
CA GLU A 367 2.71 24.77 14.31
C GLU A 367 1.77 23.73 14.92
N TYR A 368 1.59 23.74 16.23
CA TYR A 368 0.68 22.82 16.92
C TYR A 368 -0.73 22.80 16.32
N TYR A 369 -1.32 23.98 16.06
CA TYR A 369 -2.65 24.05 15.44
C TYR A 369 -2.62 23.72 13.94
N LEU A 370 -1.55 24.07 13.23
CA LEU A 370 -1.39 23.70 11.83
C LEU A 370 -1.30 22.17 11.69
N SER A 371 -0.41 21.50 12.41
CA SER A 371 -0.26 20.05 12.43
C SER A 371 -1.56 19.35 12.80
N ALA A 372 -2.27 19.80 13.84
CA ALA A 372 -3.60 19.26 14.19
C ALA A 372 -4.62 19.40 13.04
N ASN A 373 -4.57 20.52 12.31
CA ASN A 373 -5.43 20.75 11.16
C ASN A 373 -5.05 19.91 9.94
N VAL A 374 -3.76 19.65 9.73
CA VAL A 374 -3.28 18.73 8.69
C VAL A 374 -3.76 17.31 8.97
N ILE A 375 -3.60 16.81 10.21
CA ILE A 375 -4.12 15.49 10.61
C ILE A 375 -5.61 15.39 10.30
N LYS A 376 -6.38 16.42 10.67
CA LYS A 376 -7.83 16.42 10.42
C LYS A 376 -8.19 16.52 8.93
N ALA A 377 -7.37 17.21 8.14
CA ALA A 377 -7.56 17.32 6.69
C ALA A 377 -7.24 16.01 5.96
N SER A 378 -6.38 15.15 6.52
CA SER A 378 -6.04 13.83 5.98
C SER A 378 -7.15 12.79 6.14
N GLU A 379 -8.24 13.08 6.86
CA GLU A 379 -9.42 12.20 6.92
C GLU A 379 -10.29 12.30 5.66
N ASP A 380 -10.69 11.16 5.10
CA ASP A 380 -11.64 11.11 3.99
C ASP A 380 -13.06 11.55 4.41
N LYS A 381 -13.75 12.26 3.50
CA LYS A 381 -15.10 12.80 3.75
C LYS A 381 -16.24 11.85 3.38
N THR A 382 -15.93 10.66 2.89
CA THR A 382 -16.87 9.59 2.55
C THR A 382 -16.75 8.43 3.53
N PHE A 383 -15.54 8.16 4.00
CA PHE A 383 -15.20 7.11 4.96
C PHE A 383 -14.59 7.72 6.23
N PRO A 384 -15.42 8.12 7.21
CA PRO A 384 -14.93 8.62 8.50
C PRO A 384 -13.97 7.64 9.16
N GLY A 385 -12.91 8.16 9.77
CA GLY A 385 -11.82 7.36 10.35
C GLY A 385 -10.77 6.87 9.36
N ALA A 386 -11.03 6.89 8.04
CA ALA A 386 -10.00 6.61 7.04
C ALA A 386 -9.09 7.84 6.88
N ILE A 387 -7.98 7.84 7.62
CA ILE A 387 -6.96 8.89 7.55
C ILE A 387 -5.77 8.35 6.78
N VAL A 388 -5.36 9.09 5.76
CA VAL A 388 -4.27 8.68 4.88
C VAL A 388 -2.89 9.06 5.43
N ALA A 389 -1.87 8.29 5.05
CA ALA A 389 -0.48 8.53 5.47
C ALA A 389 0.03 9.91 5.01
N SER A 390 -0.40 10.41 3.86
CA SER A 390 -0.12 11.76 3.38
C SER A 390 -1.16 12.26 2.37
N LEU A 391 -1.30 13.59 2.28
CA LEU A 391 -2.00 14.29 1.20
C LEU A 391 -1.09 14.55 -0.03
N ALA A 392 0.08 13.91 -0.08
CA ALA A 392 1.01 13.91 -1.19
C ALA A 392 1.35 12.46 -1.58
N SER A 393 1.89 12.29 -2.79
CA SER A 393 2.52 11.02 -3.19
C SER A 393 4.02 11.26 -3.37
N PRO A 394 4.89 10.52 -2.64
CA PRO A 394 6.34 10.71 -2.72
C PRO A 394 6.85 10.56 -4.15
N TRP A 395 7.71 11.50 -4.58
CA TRP A 395 8.22 11.63 -5.94
C TRP A 395 7.17 11.59 -7.07
N GLY A 396 5.93 12.05 -6.81
CA GLY A 396 4.84 12.06 -7.79
C GLY A 396 5.22 12.66 -9.15
N GLN A 397 6.08 13.68 -9.17
CA GLN A 397 6.59 14.30 -10.39
C GLN A 397 7.27 13.32 -11.36
N ALA A 398 7.78 12.19 -10.86
CA ALA A 398 8.47 11.15 -11.63
C ALA A 398 7.62 9.90 -11.87
N VAL A 399 6.42 9.84 -11.30
CA VAL A 399 5.49 8.71 -11.46
C VAL A 399 4.55 9.02 -12.62
N SER A 400 4.53 8.13 -13.62
CA SER A 400 3.63 8.29 -14.76
C SER A 400 2.17 8.16 -14.36
N ALA A 401 1.35 9.12 -14.81
CA ALA A 401 -0.11 9.07 -14.75
C ALA A 401 -0.73 8.62 -16.10
N GLY A 402 0.11 8.16 -17.04
CA GLY A 402 -0.29 7.74 -18.39
C GLY A 402 -0.02 6.27 -18.69
N ASP A 403 0.35 5.47 -17.69
CA ASP A 403 0.63 4.03 -17.85
C ASP A 403 -0.67 3.22 -17.94
N PRO A 404 -0.92 2.46 -19.04
CA PRO A 404 -2.11 1.62 -19.19
C PRO A 404 -2.27 0.54 -18.12
N ASN A 405 -1.20 0.18 -17.41
CA ASN A 405 -1.22 -0.81 -16.34
C ASN A 405 -1.45 -0.19 -14.96
N ASN A 406 -1.33 1.13 -14.83
CA ASN A 406 -1.43 1.85 -13.57
C ASN A 406 -2.48 2.97 -13.68
N LEU A 407 -3.76 2.56 -13.68
CA LEU A 407 -4.92 3.45 -13.80
C LEU A 407 -5.40 4.03 -12.45
N PHE A 408 -4.62 3.83 -11.38
CA PHE A 408 -4.88 4.35 -10.05
C PHE A 408 -3.59 4.28 -9.24
N PHE A 409 -3.22 5.42 -8.68
CA PHE A 409 -2.05 5.56 -7.82
C PHE A 409 -2.45 6.17 -6.47
N GLY A 410 -2.87 5.31 -5.55
CA GLY A 410 -3.19 5.68 -4.17
C GLY A 410 -1.95 6.12 -3.41
N SER A 411 -0.88 5.31 -3.43
CA SER A 411 0.40 5.62 -2.78
C SER A 411 0.16 6.00 -1.30
N TYR A 412 0.72 7.10 -0.81
CA TYR A 412 0.52 7.55 0.58
C TYR A 412 -0.89 8.10 0.86
N ARG A 413 -1.78 8.17 -0.15
CA ARG A 413 -3.21 8.48 0.03
C ARG A 413 -4.05 7.24 0.35
N GLU A 414 -3.42 6.28 1.01
CA GLU A 414 -3.99 5.04 1.50
C GLU A 414 -3.83 4.98 3.03
N VAL A 415 -4.49 4.01 3.67
CA VAL A 415 -4.51 3.89 5.13
C VAL A 415 -3.56 2.79 5.57
N PHE A 416 -2.49 3.19 6.25
CA PHE A 416 -1.56 2.31 6.98
C PHE A 416 -1.92 2.37 8.46
N ALA A 417 -2.00 1.22 9.14
CA ALA A 417 -2.45 1.22 10.54
C ALA A 417 -1.42 1.89 11.46
N ARG A 418 -0.12 1.84 11.11
CA ARG A 418 0.95 2.57 11.82
C ARG A 418 0.83 4.08 11.66
N ASP A 419 0.79 4.59 10.43
CA ASP A 419 0.67 6.04 10.19
C ASP A 419 -0.62 6.59 10.81
N LEU A 420 -1.71 5.82 10.73
CA LEU A 420 -2.97 6.16 11.37
C LEU A 420 -2.86 6.14 12.90
N TYR A 421 -2.15 5.18 13.50
CA TYR A 421 -1.88 5.19 14.95
C TYR A 421 -1.10 6.44 15.36
N GLU A 422 -0.04 6.79 14.64
CA GLU A 422 0.79 7.94 14.97
C GLU A 422 0.02 9.26 14.82
N ALA A 423 -0.75 9.43 13.74
CA ALA A 423 -1.69 10.53 13.57
C ALA A 423 -2.77 10.56 14.67
N TRP A 424 -3.29 9.39 15.03
CA TRP A 424 -4.29 9.21 16.07
C TRP A 424 -3.77 9.61 17.46
N THR A 425 -2.49 9.43 17.75
CA THR A 425 -1.93 9.91 19.03
C THR A 425 -2.06 11.42 19.15
N GLY A 426 -1.92 12.17 18.04
CA GLY A 426 -2.20 13.60 17.97
C GLY A 426 -3.66 13.91 18.32
N LEU A 427 -4.61 13.23 17.66
CA LEU A 427 -6.07 13.37 17.89
C LEU A 427 -6.48 13.02 19.33
N LEU A 428 -5.86 11.98 19.90
CA LEU A 428 -6.12 11.57 21.28
C LEU A 428 -5.74 12.67 22.27
N LEU A 429 -4.54 13.25 22.08
CA LEU A 429 -3.95 14.18 23.03
C LEU A 429 -4.47 15.61 22.86
N ASP A 430 -4.69 16.04 21.62
CA ASP A 430 -5.29 17.34 21.29
C ASP A 430 -6.79 17.39 21.61
N GLY A 431 -7.45 16.25 21.82
CA GLY A 431 -8.83 16.18 22.27
C GLY A 431 -9.87 16.04 21.17
N ASP A 432 -9.50 15.83 19.90
CA ASP A 432 -10.43 15.34 18.87
C ASP A 432 -10.75 13.84 19.04
N LEU A 433 -11.37 13.53 20.17
CA LEU A 433 -11.71 12.17 20.57
C LEU A 433 -12.78 11.53 19.67
N GLN A 434 -13.54 12.32 18.90
CA GLN A 434 -14.53 11.75 17.99
C GLN A 434 -13.82 11.10 16.80
N THR A 435 -12.94 11.83 16.13
CA THR A 435 -12.14 11.30 15.01
C THR A 435 -11.24 10.16 15.47
N ALA A 436 -10.68 10.26 16.67
CA ALA A 436 -9.89 9.18 17.27
C ALA A 436 -10.69 7.87 17.41
N ARG A 437 -11.98 7.93 17.78
CA ARG A 437 -12.86 6.73 17.84
C ARG A 437 -13.28 6.23 16.46
N ASP A 438 -13.51 7.15 15.53
CA ASP A 438 -13.86 6.80 14.15
C ASP A 438 -12.68 6.04 13.48
N ALA A 439 -11.44 6.43 13.75
CA ALA A 439 -10.24 5.72 13.29
C ALA A 439 -10.13 4.29 13.84
N VAL A 440 -10.34 4.08 15.15
CA VAL A 440 -10.38 2.72 15.74
C VAL A 440 -11.50 1.89 15.12
N THR A 441 -12.66 2.51 14.90
CA THR A 441 -13.80 1.85 14.27
C THR A 441 -13.49 1.47 12.82
N PHE A 442 -12.83 2.34 12.06
CA PHE A 442 -12.39 2.04 10.70
C PHE A 442 -11.44 0.84 10.66
N LEU A 443 -10.40 0.84 11.48
CA LEU A 443 -9.40 -0.23 11.52
C LEU A 443 -10.05 -1.60 11.79
N PHE A 444 -10.87 -1.72 12.83
CA PHE A 444 -11.47 -3.01 13.18
C PHE A 444 -12.63 -3.43 12.28
N TYR A 445 -13.54 -2.52 11.91
CA TYR A 445 -14.76 -2.89 11.19
C TYR A 445 -14.64 -2.82 9.66
N ARG A 446 -13.58 -2.20 9.13
CA ARG A 446 -13.37 -2.03 7.68
C ARG A 446 -12.06 -2.62 7.18
N GLN A 447 -10.97 -2.44 7.93
CA GLN A 447 -9.63 -2.81 7.49
C GLN A 447 -9.21 -4.22 7.89
N GLN A 448 -9.61 -4.66 9.09
CA GLN A 448 -9.21 -5.95 9.65
C GLN A 448 -9.58 -7.12 8.74
N ARG A 449 -8.65 -8.05 8.60
CA ARG A 449 -8.82 -9.31 7.85
C ARG A 449 -9.52 -10.38 8.71
N PRO A 450 -10.11 -11.41 8.09
CA PRO A 450 -10.81 -12.48 8.80
C PRO A 450 -9.99 -13.21 9.87
N ASP A 451 -8.68 -13.34 9.67
CA ASP A 451 -7.73 -13.96 10.62
C ASP A 451 -7.37 -13.07 11.82
N GLY A 452 -7.90 -11.86 11.87
CA GLY A 452 -7.63 -10.87 12.92
C GLY A 452 -6.48 -9.90 12.61
N SER A 453 -5.71 -10.14 11.55
CA SER A 453 -4.60 -9.27 11.15
C SER A 453 -5.07 -7.95 10.52
N MET A 454 -4.15 -6.99 10.45
CA MET A 454 -4.27 -5.85 9.54
C MET A 454 -3.47 -6.11 8.25
N PRO A 455 -3.97 -5.73 7.06
CA PRO A 455 -3.13 -5.66 5.87
C PRO A 455 -2.01 -4.63 6.09
N ARG A 456 -0.93 -4.68 5.28
CA ARG A 456 0.07 -3.58 5.24
C ARG A 456 -0.60 -2.21 5.06
N ASN A 457 -1.60 -2.16 4.19
CA ASN A 457 -2.31 -0.94 3.85
C ASN A 457 -3.64 -1.28 3.18
N SER A 458 -4.57 -0.33 3.24
CA SER A 458 -5.88 -0.46 2.60
C SER A 458 -6.28 0.80 1.85
N LEU A 459 -7.20 0.61 0.91
CA LEU A 459 -7.99 1.68 0.32
C LEU A 459 -8.90 2.34 1.37
N LEU A 460 -9.55 3.44 1.01
CA LEU A 460 -10.40 4.22 1.92
C LEU A 460 -11.66 3.49 2.38
N ASN A 461 -12.08 2.42 1.68
CA ASN A 461 -13.17 1.56 2.11
C ASN A 461 -12.73 0.44 3.09
N GLY A 462 -11.45 0.40 3.44
CA GLY A 462 -10.82 -0.62 4.30
C GLY A 462 -10.38 -1.89 3.56
N GLN A 463 -10.70 -2.03 2.28
CA GLN A 463 -10.30 -3.20 1.52
C GLN A 463 -8.83 -3.13 1.08
N LEU A 464 -8.22 -4.29 0.86
CA LEU A 464 -6.81 -4.43 0.51
C LEU A 464 -6.40 -3.53 -0.67
N ALA A 465 -5.36 -2.73 -0.47
CA ALA A 465 -4.75 -1.92 -1.52
C ALA A 465 -3.98 -2.78 -2.54
N PRO A 466 -3.88 -2.36 -3.82
CA PRO A 466 -3.25 -3.17 -4.87
C PRO A 466 -1.75 -3.41 -4.67
N ASP A 467 -1.05 -2.48 -4.02
CA ASP A 467 0.38 -2.57 -3.69
C ASP A 467 0.62 -3.19 -2.30
N SER A 468 -0.43 -3.70 -1.65
CA SER A 468 -0.30 -4.27 -0.32
C SER A 468 0.37 -5.64 -0.38
N PHE A 469 1.42 -5.81 0.40
CA PHE A 469 2.18 -7.06 0.52
C PHE A 469 2.54 -7.35 1.97
N GLY A 470 2.78 -8.62 2.27
CA GLY A 470 3.19 -9.05 3.61
C GLY A 470 2.18 -8.70 4.70
N THR A 471 2.68 -8.65 5.94
CA THR A 471 1.94 -8.28 7.15
C THR A 471 2.94 -7.66 8.12
N GLN A 472 2.47 -6.77 8.98
CA GLN A 472 3.28 -6.05 9.97
C GLN A 472 2.62 -6.21 11.33
N LEU A 473 3.34 -6.77 12.30
CA LEU A 473 2.76 -7.11 13.60
C LEU A 473 2.52 -5.88 14.48
N ASP A 474 3.28 -4.81 14.30
CA ASP A 474 3.02 -3.51 14.92
C ASP A 474 1.67 -2.95 14.43
N GLU A 475 1.38 -3.07 13.13
CA GLU A 475 0.11 -2.63 12.54
C GLU A 475 -1.12 -3.42 13.03
N THR A 476 -0.93 -4.66 13.47
CA THR A 476 -2.00 -5.42 14.16
C THR A 476 -2.10 -5.06 15.65
N SER A 477 -1.00 -4.62 16.25
CA SER A 477 -0.91 -4.34 17.69
C SER A 477 -1.39 -2.94 18.06
N TYR A 478 -1.08 -1.92 17.26
CA TYR A 478 -1.49 -0.54 17.52
C TYR A 478 -3.00 -0.35 17.61
N PRO A 479 -3.86 -0.93 16.74
CA PRO A 479 -5.31 -0.80 16.88
C PRO A 479 -5.85 -1.30 18.22
N ILE A 480 -5.26 -2.36 18.77
CA ILE A 480 -5.61 -2.88 20.11
C ILE A 480 -5.24 -1.86 21.19
N LEU A 481 -4.06 -1.26 21.07
CA LEU A 481 -3.58 -0.25 22.00
C LEU A 481 -4.46 1.02 21.95
N MET A 482 -4.85 1.45 20.75
CA MET A 482 -5.76 2.58 20.54
C MET A 482 -7.11 2.34 21.23
N ALA A 483 -7.69 1.15 21.08
CA ALA A 483 -8.94 0.79 21.74
C ALA A 483 -8.82 0.83 23.27
N TYR A 484 -7.71 0.33 23.83
CA TYR A 484 -7.45 0.37 25.27
C TYR A 484 -7.38 1.81 25.80
N GLN A 485 -6.63 2.69 25.15
CA GLN A 485 -6.43 4.07 25.59
C GLN A 485 -7.67 4.97 25.41
N LEU A 486 -8.53 4.68 24.43
CA LEU A 486 -9.84 5.31 24.30
C LEU A 486 -10.93 4.68 25.18
N HIS A 487 -10.59 3.61 25.91
CA HIS A 487 -11.52 2.81 26.70
C HIS A 487 -12.65 2.17 25.87
N MET A 488 -12.39 1.89 24.59
CA MET A 488 -13.27 1.14 23.70
C MET A 488 -13.13 -0.36 23.99
N SER A 489 -14.01 -0.88 24.84
CA SER A 489 -13.92 -2.23 25.39
C SER A 489 -15.27 -2.96 25.43
N ASP A 490 -16.23 -2.53 24.61
CA ASP A 490 -17.51 -3.22 24.49
C ASP A 490 -17.33 -4.67 24.00
N ALA A 491 -18.30 -5.51 24.35
CA ALA A 491 -18.20 -6.95 24.13
C ALA A 491 -18.16 -7.34 22.65
N ASP A 492 -18.79 -6.57 21.77
CA ASP A 492 -18.83 -6.86 20.33
C ASP A 492 -17.45 -6.62 19.71
N LEU A 493 -16.89 -5.43 19.94
CA LEU A 493 -15.53 -5.08 19.54
C LEU A 493 -14.50 -6.05 20.13
N TYR A 494 -14.65 -6.44 21.40
CA TYR A 494 -13.75 -7.39 22.02
C TYR A 494 -13.81 -8.78 21.35
N GLN A 495 -14.99 -9.39 21.26
CA GLN A 495 -15.13 -10.77 20.81
C GLN A 495 -14.84 -10.96 19.32
N HIS A 496 -15.26 -10.00 18.49
CA HIS A 496 -15.21 -10.14 17.03
C HIS A 496 -13.99 -9.50 16.39
N HIS A 497 -13.26 -8.63 17.09
CA HIS A 497 -12.15 -7.88 16.50
C HIS A 497 -10.86 -7.93 17.33
N ILE A 498 -10.88 -7.44 18.58
CA ILE A 498 -9.67 -7.34 19.41
C ILE A 498 -9.13 -8.73 19.79
N LYS A 499 -10.01 -9.68 20.14
CA LYS A 499 -9.60 -11.03 20.53
C LYS A 499 -8.97 -11.81 19.36
N PRO A 500 -9.53 -11.83 18.14
CA PRO A 500 -8.84 -12.34 16.96
C PRO A 500 -7.49 -11.67 16.71
N ALA A 501 -7.41 -10.33 16.77
CA ALA A 501 -6.15 -9.61 16.58
C ALA A 501 -5.07 -10.00 17.60
N ALA A 502 -5.43 -10.12 18.88
CA ALA A 502 -4.52 -10.53 19.94
C ALA A 502 -4.03 -11.98 19.76
N TYR A 503 -4.90 -12.89 19.28
CA TYR A 503 -4.48 -14.24 18.92
C TYR A 503 -3.56 -14.25 17.70
N PHE A 504 -3.83 -13.44 16.69
CA PHE A 504 -2.96 -13.30 15.52
C PHE A 504 -1.57 -12.85 15.92
N VAL A 505 -1.46 -11.77 16.72
CA VAL A 505 -0.17 -11.30 17.25
C VAL A 505 0.54 -12.41 18.02
N MET A 506 -0.16 -13.07 18.96
CA MET A 506 0.39 -14.13 19.79
C MET A 506 0.92 -15.34 18.99
N SER A 507 0.21 -15.77 17.94
CA SER A 507 0.55 -16.98 17.19
C SER A 507 1.63 -16.76 16.12
N HIS A 508 1.88 -15.51 15.73
CA HIS A 508 2.85 -15.16 14.68
C HIS A 508 4.11 -14.48 15.24
N GLY A 509 4.00 -13.74 16.33
CA GLY A 509 5.13 -13.04 16.95
C GLY A 509 6.21 -13.99 17.52
N PRO A 510 7.42 -13.48 17.79
CA PRO A 510 7.82 -12.07 17.77
C PRO A 510 8.59 -11.63 16.50
N ALA A 511 8.58 -12.42 15.42
CA ALA A 511 9.45 -12.19 14.26
C ALA A 511 8.79 -12.50 12.90
N TYR A 512 7.46 -12.46 12.84
CA TYR A 512 6.69 -12.64 11.60
C TYR A 512 6.43 -11.30 10.91
N GLY A 513 6.39 -11.32 9.58
CA GLY A 513 6.18 -10.12 8.80
C GLY A 513 7.43 -9.26 8.67
N VAL A 514 7.26 -8.03 8.19
CA VAL A 514 8.33 -7.03 8.09
C VAL A 514 8.22 -6.01 9.24
N GLU A 515 9.32 -5.34 9.58
CA GLU A 515 9.28 -4.24 10.55
C GLU A 515 8.73 -2.92 9.96
N ARG A 516 8.66 -1.86 10.77
CA ARG A 516 7.96 -0.60 10.46
C ARG A 516 8.40 0.13 9.19
N TRP A 517 9.58 -0.20 8.64
CA TRP A 517 10.05 0.34 7.36
C TRP A 517 9.66 -0.51 6.17
N GLU A 518 8.90 -1.58 6.40
CA GLU A 518 8.24 -2.41 5.41
C GLU A 518 9.20 -3.24 4.53
N GLU A 519 10.43 -3.43 4.99
CA GLU A 519 11.52 -3.98 4.16
C GLU A 519 12.02 -5.34 4.65
N GLN A 520 12.10 -5.54 5.97
CA GLN A 520 12.87 -6.64 6.52
C GLN A 520 12.11 -7.44 7.58
N SER A 521 12.12 -8.76 7.45
CA SER A 521 11.68 -9.67 8.53
C SER A 521 12.78 -9.95 9.54
N GLY A 522 12.39 -10.23 10.79
CA GLY A 522 13.26 -10.65 11.88
C GLY A 522 12.79 -10.14 13.24
N TYR A 523 13.65 -10.26 14.24
CA TYR A 523 13.38 -9.80 15.61
C TYR A 523 13.71 -8.31 15.72
N SER A 524 12.72 -7.45 15.46
CA SER A 524 12.85 -5.99 15.55
C SER A 524 12.47 -5.49 16.94
N PRO A 525 13.34 -4.72 17.64
CA PRO A 525 12.98 -4.16 18.94
C PRO A 525 11.81 -3.18 18.85
N SER A 526 11.61 -2.51 17.71
CA SER A 526 10.46 -1.61 17.48
C SER A 526 9.14 -2.39 17.38
N THR A 527 9.08 -3.39 16.49
CA THR A 527 7.87 -4.20 16.29
C THR A 527 7.51 -4.98 17.56
N ILE A 528 8.50 -5.61 18.21
CA ILE A 528 8.27 -6.37 19.44
C ILE A 528 7.77 -5.46 20.58
N ALA A 529 8.17 -4.18 20.61
CA ALA A 529 7.63 -3.22 21.57
C ALA A 529 6.12 -3.03 21.40
N ALA A 530 5.67 -2.82 20.16
CA ALA A 530 4.26 -2.69 19.81
C ALA A 530 3.49 -3.97 20.12
N GLU A 531 4.02 -5.14 19.77
CA GLU A 531 3.41 -6.45 20.07
C GLU A 531 3.16 -6.67 21.57
N ILE A 532 4.17 -6.41 22.40
CA ILE A 532 4.06 -6.54 23.86
C ILE A 532 3.03 -5.54 24.40
N ALA A 533 3.07 -4.28 23.97
CA ALA A 533 2.12 -3.26 24.42
C ALA A 533 0.67 -3.61 23.99
N GLY A 534 0.49 -4.10 22.77
CA GLY A 534 -0.79 -4.57 22.23
C GLY A 534 -1.35 -5.76 23.02
N LEU A 535 -0.53 -6.76 23.35
CA LEU A 535 -0.95 -7.91 24.16
C LEU A 535 -1.29 -7.52 25.61
N VAL A 536 -0.55 -6.58 26.21
CA VAL A 536 -0.90 -6.05 27.54
C VAL A 536 -2.23 -5.28 27.48
N ALA A 537 -2.44 -4.45 26.46
CA ALA A 537 -3.69 -3.75 26.21
C ALA A 537 -4.87 -4.73 26.02
N ALA A 538 -4.69 -5.75 25.19
CA ALA A 538 -5.66 -6.83 24.98
C ALA A 538 -6.05 -7.50 26.30
N ALA A 539 -5.08 -7.76 27.18
CA ALA A 539 -5.35 -8.36 28.48
C ALA A 539 -6.18 -7.45 29.41
N GLN A 540 -6.03 -6.14 29.35
CA GLN A 540 -6.89 -5.22 30.10
C GLN A 540 -8.31 -5.19 29.54
N ILE A 541 -8.46 -5.18 28.22
CA ILE A 541 -9.78 -5.23 27.57
C ILE A 541 -10.48 -6.56 27.84
N ALA A 542 -9.75 -7.68 27.82
CA ALA A 542 -10.26 -9.00 28.20
C ALA A 542 -10.78 -9.03 29.64
N ARG A 543 -10.06 -8.41 30.59
CA ARG A 543 -10.53 -8.26 31.98
C ARG A 543 -11.80 -7.44 32.10
N ALA A 544 -11.90 -6.34 31.35
CA ALA A 544 -13.13 -5.54 31.30
C ALA A 544 -14.33 -6.37 30.80
N ASN A 545 -14.07 -7.40 29.98
CA ASN A 545 -15.04 -8.36 29.47
C ASN A 545 -15.16 -9.66 30.28
N GLY A 546 -14.48 -9.78 31.43
CA GLY A 546 -14.51 -10.97 32.28
C GLY A 546 -13.73 -12.18 31.76
N ASP A 547 -12.93 -12.03 30.70
CA ASP A 547 -12.10 -13.10 30.11
C ASP A 547 -10.68 -13.12 30.73
N GLU A 548 -10.62 -13.47 32.01
CA GLU A 548 -9.36 -13.54 32.76
C GLU A 548 -8.40 -14.62 32.21
N ALA A 549 -8.93 -15.65 31.53
CA ALA A 549 -8.12 -16.71 30.94
C ALA A 549 -7.26 -16.18 29.78
N ASN A 550 -7.88 -15.47 28.83
CA ASN A 550 -7.14 -14.81 27.75
C ASN A 550 -6.23 -13.70 28.28
N ALA A 551 -6.69 -12.93 29.26
CA ALA A 551 -5.84 -11.92 29.88
C ALA A 551 -4.53 -12.51 30.43
N ARG A 552 -4.59 -13.66 31.11
CA ARG A 552 -3.39 -14.32 31.66
C ARG A 552 -2.53 -14.98 30.59
N LEU A 553 -3.15 -15.55 29.56
CA LEU A 553 -2.45 -16.11 28.40
C LEU A 553 -1.61 -15.02 27.71
N TRP A 554 -2.24 -13.93 27.27
CA TRP A 554 -1.54 -12.85 26.55
C TRP A 554 -0.48 -12.16 27.40
N LEU A 555 -0.73 -11.96 28.70
CA LEU A 555 0.30 -11.44 29.61
C LEU A 555 1.49 -12.39 29.77
N GLY A 556 1.28 -13.71 29.78
CA GLY A 556 2.38 -14.67 29.87
C GLY A 556 3.28 -14.65 28.63
N VAL A 557 2.69 -14.47 27.45
CA VAL A 557 3.40 -14.30 26.18
C VAL A 557 4.17 -12.97 26.18
N ALA A 558 3.49 -11.86 26.46
CA ALA A 558 4.08 -10.53 26.52
C ALA A 558 5.25 -10.46 27.52
N ASP A 559 5.13 -11.10 28.68
CA ASP A 559 6.19 -11.16 29.68
C ASP A 559 7.43 -11.93 29.21
N ASP A 560 7.23 -13.01 28.47
CA ASP A 560 8.33 -13.82 27.95
C ASP A 560 9.08 -13.10 26.84
N TRP A 561 8.34 -12.43 25.94
CA TRP A 561 8.92 -11.57 24.93
C TRP A 561 9.67 -10.39 25.56
N GLN A 562 9.09 -9.72 26.56
CA GLN A 562 9.73 -8.61 27.25
C GLN A 562 11.06 -9.01 27.92
N ARG A 563 11.12 -10.18 28.55
CA ARG A 563 12.36 -10.71 29.15
C ARG A 563 13.38 -11.19 28.11
N SER A 564 12.93 -11.48 26.89
CA SER A 564 13.74 -12.04 25.82
C SER A 564 14.32 -10.99 24.86
N LEU A 565 13.80 -9.76 24.87
CA LEU A 565 14.20 -8.65 24.00
C LEU A 565 15.72 -8.54 23.82
N GLU A 566 16.48 -8.35 24.90
CA GLU A 566 17.93 -8.16 24.81
C GLU A 566 18.63 -9.37 24.16
N ARG A 567 18.18 -10.59 24.47
CA ARG A 567 18.73 -11.81 23.88
C ARG A 567 18.55 -11.83 22.36
N TRP A 568 17.46 -11.26 21.85
CA TRP A 568 17.13 -11.27 20.43
C TRP A 568 17.68 -10.06 19.66
N THR A 569 17.86 -8.92 20.32
CA THR A 569 18.07 -7.64 19.61
C THR A 569 19.31 -6.86 20.03
N VAL A 570 20.05 -7.29 21.06
CA VAL A 570 21.25 -6.60 21.55
C VAL A 570 22.49 -7.40 21.20
N THR A 571 23.34 -6.82 20.37
CA THR A 571 24.63 -7.45 20.04
C THR A 571 25.67 -7.14 21.11
N THR A 572 26.53 -8.11 21.40
CA THR A 572 27.69 -8.00 22.29
C THR A 572 29.01 -8.21 21.55
N THR A 573 28.93 -8.51 20.24
CA THR A 573 30.08 -8.82 19.37
C THR A 573 30.09 -7.96 18.11
N GLY A 574 29.21 -6.97 18.04
CA GLY A 574 29.12 -6.07 16.91
C GLY A 574 30.32 -5.12 16.83
N PRO A 575 30.68 -4.65 15.63
CA PRO A 575 31.95 -3.96 15.40
C PRO A 575 31.96 -2.47 15.79
N LEU A 576 30.80 -1.89 16.13
CA LEU A 576 30.65 -0.44 16.30
C LEU A 576 30.95 0.06 17.73
N ALA A 577 30.93 -0.83 18.72
CA ALA A 577 31.28 -0.52 20.10
C ALA A 577 31.77 -1.76 20.86
N THR A 578 32.45 -1.54 21.99
CA THR A 578 32.92 -2.63 22.88
C THR A 578 31.91 -2.99 23.98
N HIS A 579 30.91 -2.14 24.20
CA HIS A 579 29.77 -2.40 25.06
C HIS A 579 28.59 -2.92 24.22
N PRO A 580 27.58 -3.55 24.85
CA PRO A 580 26.38 -3.99 24.15
C PRO A 580 25.60 -2.82 23.50
N TYR A 581 24.90 -3.09 22.40
CA TYR A 581 24.00 -2.12 21.77
C TYR A 581 22.89 -2.79 20.97
N TYR A 582 21.76 -2.11 20.81
CA TYR A 582 20.65 -2.54 19.94
C TYR A 582 21.03 -2.45 18.46
N ILE A 583 20.64 -3.46 17.69
CA ILE A 583 20.69 -3.45 16.21
C ILE A 583 19.28 -3.25 15.65
N ARG A 584 19.15 -2.92 14.35
CA ARG A 584 17.84 -2.76 13.69
C ARG A 584 16.94 -3.98 13.90
N LEU A 585 17.48 -5.17 13.63
CA LEU A 585 16.85 -6.46 13.88
C LEU A 585 17.89 -7.59 13.74
N SER A 586 17.62 -8.73 14.38
CA SER A 586 18.35 -9.97 14.07
C SER A 586 17.49 -10.90 13.22
N LYS A 587 18.10 -11.65 12.30
CA LYS A 587 17.36 -12.55 11.40
C LYS A 587 16.87 -13.83 12.08
N ALA A 588 17.64 -14.34 13.04
CA ALA A 588 17.40 -15.64 13.67
C ALA A 588 17.19 -15.57 15.19
N GLY A 589 17.03 -14.37 15.76
CA GLY A 589 16.96 -14.19 17.21
C GLY A 589 18.31 -14.33 17.91
N ASP A 590 19.40 -14.39 17.15
CA ASP A 590 20.77 -14.28 17.65
C ASP A 590 21.41 -13.00 17.08
N PRO A 591 21.49 -11.91 17.86
CA PRO A 591 22.09 -10.65 17.42
C PRO A 591 23.62 -10.70 17.34
N ASN A 592 24.28 -11.79 17.73
CA ASN A 592 25.73 -11.98 17.59
C ASN A 592 26.11 -12.83 16.37
N ALA A 593 25.13 -13.47 15.71
CA ALA A 593 25.38 -14.23 14.50
C ALA A 593 25.90 -13.33 13.37
N ALA A 594 26.89 -13.84 12.64
CA ALA A 594 27.44 -13.20 11.45
C ALA A 594 26.52 -13.47 10.25
N ILE A 595 25.35 -12.83 10.24
CA ILE A 595 24.36 -12.90 9.17
C ILE A 595 24.35 -11.56 8.44
N SER A 596 24.48 -11.59 7.11
CA SER A 596 24.34 -10.40 6.28
C SER A 596 23.07 -10.45 5.45
N TYR A 597 22.42 -9.31 5.23
CA TYR A 597 21.24 -9.18 4.39
C TYR A 597 21.28 -7.89 3.57
N ASN A 598 20.65 -7.91 2.40
CA ASN A 598 20.48 -6.72 1.57
C ASN A 598 19.45 -5.79 2.20
N LEU A 599 19.75 -4.50 2.27
CA LEU A 599 18.90 -3.51 2.92
C LEU A 599 17.70 -3.04 2.06
N GLY A 600 17.60 -3.46 0.79
CA GLY A 600 16.57 -3.00 -0.14
C GLY A 600 16.90 -1.64 -0.76
N ASN A 601 16.06 -1.18 -1.68
CA ASN A 601 16.09 0.17 -2.27
C ASN A 601 17.44 0.57 -2.93
N GLY A 602 18.15 -0.40 -3.51
CA GLY A 602 19.51 -0.19 -4.05
C GLY A 602 20.61 -0.08 -2.98
N GLY A 603 20.25 -0.26 -1.71
CA GLY A 603 21.16 -0.28 -0.57
C GLY A 603 22.08 -1.51 -0.54
N PRO A 604 23.16 -1.45 0.26
CA PRO A 604 24.16 -2.50 0.32
C PRO A 604 23.65 -3.75 1.05
N THR A 605 24.44 -4.83 0.96
CA THR A 605 24.33 -5.98 1.86
C THR A 605 25.27 -5.77 3.04
N LEU A 606 24.73 -5.68 4.25
CA LEU A 606 25.49 -5.45 5.48
C LEU A 606 25.33 -6.61 6.48
N ASP A 607 26.33 -6.80 7.34
CA ASP A 607 26.23 -7.66 8.52
C ASP A 607 25.23 -7.06 9.51
N GLN A 608 24.27 -7.85 9.99
CA GLN A 608 23.19 -7.40 10.87
C GLN A 608 23.70 -6.65 12.12
N ARG A 609 24.92 -6.98 12.60
CA ARG A 609 25.53 -6.36 13.79
C ARG A 609 25.97 -4.91 13.57
N SER A 610 26.00 -4.49 12.31
CA SER A 610 26.37 -3.15 11.87
C SER A 610 25.18 -2.36 11.32
N VAL A 611 23.96 -2.92 11.31
CA VAL A 611 22.75 -2.22 10.87
C VAL A 611 22.08 -1.62 12.09
N ILE A 612 22.10 -0.29 12.18
CA ILE A 612 21.69 0.50 13.34
C ILE A 612 20.43 1.29 13.01
N ASP A 613 19.43 1.16 13.88
CA ASP A 613 18.15 1.88 13.85
C ASP A 613 17.85 2.35 15.28
N ALA A 614 17.17 3.49 15.43
CA ALA A 614 16.79 4.04 16.73
C ALA A 614 15.49 3.45 17.31
N GLY A 615 14.83 2.51 16.63
CA GLY A 615 13.51 1.98 16.97
C GLY A 615 13.44 1.22 18.30
N PHE A 616 14.58 0.94 18.95
CA PHE A 616 14.58 0.50 20.36
C PHE A 616 14.08 1.58 21.33
N LEU A 617 13.98 2.84 20.92
CA LEU A 617 13.39 3.91 21.73
C LEU A 617 11.90 3.66 22.02
N GLU A 618 11.22 2.89 21.16
CA GLU A 618 9.85 2.40 21.39
C GLU A 618 9.73 1.62 22.71
N LEU A 619 10.80 0.98 23.18
CA LEU A 619 10.80 0.28 24.47
C LEU A 619 10.55 1.23 25.65
N VAL A 620 11.01 2.49 25.55
CA VAL A 620 10.76 3.52 26.58
C VAL A 620 9.41 4.18 26.36
N ARG A 621 9.12 4.56 25.11
CA ARG A 621 7.86 5.22 24.71
C ARG A 621 6.65 4.37 25.10
N LEU A 622 6.66 3.09 24.75
CA LEU A 622 5.56 2.15 25.06
C LEU A 622 5.63 1.56 26.47
N GLY A 623 6.63 1.93 27.27
CA GLY A 623 6.70 1.60 28.71
C GLY A 623 7.18 0.18 29.04
N LEU A 624 8.02 -0.42 28.20
CA LEU A 624 8.64 -1.74 28.45
C LEU A 624 9.95 -1.63 29.23
N LYS A 625 10.64 -0.49 29.13
CA LYS A 625 11.91 -0.19 29.78
C LYS A 625 11.91 1.23 30.37
N PRO A 626 12.60 1.47 31.50
CA PRO A 626 12.83 2.83 31.97
C PRO A 626 13.78 3.57 31.02
N ALA A 627 13.64 4.90 30.91
CA ALA A 627 14.58 5.73 30.12
C ALA A 627 16.04 5.63 30.59
N SER A 628 16.24 5.29 31.87
CA SER A 628 17.53 5.05 32.49
C SER A 628 18.10 3.64 32.28
N ASP A 629 17.51 2.83 31.39
CA ASP A 629 18.05 1.50 31.06
C ASP A 629 19.46 1.64 30.46
N PRO A 630 20.46 0.92 31.00
CA PRO A 630 21.86 1.10 30.60
C PRO A 630 22.13 0.72 29.14
N VAL A 631 21.45 -0.30 28.61
CA VAL A 631 21.67 -0.75 27.22
C VAL A 631 21.10 0.26 26.24
N ILE A 632 19.97 0.87 26.58
CA ILE A 632 19.39 1.99 25.80
C ILE A 632 20.37 3.17 25.80
N ALA A 633 20.86 3.58 26.97
CA ALA A 633 21.82 4.67 27.09
C ALA A 633 23.13 4.40 26.32
N GLU A 634 23.64 3.17 26.36
CA GLU A 634 24.82 2.72 25.61
C GLU A 634 24.59 2.62 24.09
N SER A 635 23.34 2.44 23.65
CA SER A 635 23.01 2.38 22.22
C SER A 635 22.94 3.77 21.57
N LEU A 636 22.62 4.83 22.32
CA LEU A 636 22.47 6.18 21.76
C LEU A 636 23.76 6.73 21.10
N PRO A 637 24.96 6.59 21.68
CA PRO A 637 26.19 7.00 21.01
C PRO A 637 26.46 6.23 19.71
N VAL A 638 26.06 4.95 19.64
CA VAL A 638 26.21 4.13 18.43
C VAL A 638 25.25 4.64 17.34
N VAL A 639 23.99 4.90 17.68
CA VAL A 639 23.02 5.56 16.80
C VAL A 639 23.56 6.89 16.30
N ASP A 640 24.00 7.75 17.21
CA ASP A 640 24.44 9.11 16.87
C ASP A 640 25.72 9.11 16.02
N ALA A 641 26.61 8.15 16.22
CA ALA A 641 27.81 8.02 15.39
C ALA A 641 27.53 7.45 13.99
N THR A 642 26.45 6.69 13.83
CA THR A 642 26.20 5.92 12.59
C THR A 642 25.18 6.59 11.68
N ILE A 643 24.10 7.15 12.24
CA ILE A 643 22.92 7.59 11.46
C ILE A 643 22.44 9.01 11.78
N LYS A 644 23.14 9.76 12.64
CA LYS A 644 22.82 11.18 12.85
C LYS A 644 23.50 12.06 11.80
N SER A 645 22.83 13.11 11.36
CA SER A 645 23.41 14.18 10.57
C SER A 645 23.09 15.54 11.18
N GLN A 646 24.05 16.46 11.09
CA GLN A 646 23.84 17.85 11.48
C GLN A 646 23.44 18.66 10.25
N THR A 647 22.31 19.34 10.32
CA THR A 647 21.83 20.23 9.26
C THR A 647 21.84 21.69 9.73
N SER A 648 21.53 22.60 8.81
CA SER A 648 21.35 24.03 9.07
C SER A 648 20.13 24.32 9.99
N SER A 649 19.13 23.45 9.96
CA SER A 649 17.89 23.54 10.76
C SER A 649 18.01 22.86 12.14
N GLY A 650 18.95 21.91 12.28
CA GLY A 650 19.22 21.18 13.51
C GLY A 650 19.68 19.74 13.26
N PRO A 651 19.85 18.93 14.31
CA PRO A 651 20.17 17.52 14.14
C PRO A 651 18.99 16.72 13.57
N GLY A 652 19.27 15.78 12.67
CA GLY A 652 18.33 14.79 12.16
C GLY A 652 18.94 13.39 12.15
N TRP A 653 18.11 12.36 12.01
CA TRP A 653 18.56 10.96 11.93
C TRP A 653 17.99 10.30 10.69
N HIS A 654 18.81 9.48 10.04
CA HIS A 654 18.37 8.52 9.03
C HIS A 654 17.64 7.36 9.71
N ARG A 655 16.78 6.63 8.97
CA ARG A 655 16.09 5.44 9.49
C ARG A 655 17.09 4.40 10.00
N TYR A 656 18.03 4.05 9.13
CA TYR A 656 19.16 3.17 9.42
C TYR A 656 20.31 3.43 8.45
N ASN A 657 21.51 2.88 8.72
CA ASN A 657 22.67 3.10 7.84
C ASN A 657 22.61 2.26 6.57
N GLY A 658 22.94 2.88 5.43
CA GLY A 658 22.84 2.24 4.12
C GLY A 658 21.42 2.21 3.56
N ASP A 659 20.51 3.01 4.13
CA ASP A 659 19.18 3.24 3.58
C ASP A 659 19.25 3.83 2.16
N GLY A 660 18.45 3.27 1.25
CA GLY A 660 18.36 3.69 -0.16
C GLY A 660 17.04 4.34 -0.54
N TYR A 661 16.09 4.50 0.40
CA TYR A 661 14.78 5.11 0.15
C TYR A 661 14.85 6.63 0.27
N GLY A 662 15.30 7.29 -0.79
CA GLY A 662 15.41 8.75 -0.83
C GLY A 662 15.99 9.24 -2.15
N ASP A 663 16.03 10.54 -2.36
CA ASP A 663 16.62 11.14 -3.57
C ASP A 663 18.11 10.81 -3.69
N GLY A 664 18.63 10.77 -4.92
CA GLY A 664 20.03 10.47 -5.17
C GLY A 664 20.97 11.53 -4.57
N ALA A 665 21.85 11.13 -3.64
CA ALA A 665 22.75 12.05 -2.95
C ALA A 665 23.68 12.88 -3.87
N SER A 666 24.01 12.37 -5.06
CA SER A 666 24.96 13.01 -5.99
C SER A 666 24.36 14.00 -6.97
N ASP A 667 23.12 13.76 -7.39
CA ASP A 667 22.50 14.41 -8.55
C ASP A 667 21.01 14.74 -8.32
N GLY A 668 20.44 14.31 -7.20
CA GLY A 668 19.08 14.65 -6.78
C GLY A 668 18.00 13.94 -7.58
N HIS A 669 18.33 12.87 -8.31
CA HIS A 669 17.30 12.11 -9.01
C HIS A 669 16.30 11.51 -8.02
N PRO A 670 15.00 11.46 -8.37
CA PRO A 670 13.99 10.89 -7.49
C PRO A 670 14.18 9.38 -7.31
N TRP A 671 13.80 8.85 -6.14
CA TRP A 671 13.86 7.40 -5.88
C TRP A 671 12.96 6.60 -6.82
N ALA A 672 11.75 7.09 -7.07
CA ALA A 672 10.86 6.53 -8.09
C ALA A 672 11.26 7.07 -9.48
N PRO A 673 11.17 6.28 -10.56
CA PRO A 673 10.62 4.92 -10.64
C PRO A 673 11.67 3.79 -10.50
N SER A 674 12.94 4.12 -10.26
CA SER A 674 14.03 3.13 -10.24
C SER A 674 13.99 2.24 -8.99
N GLY A 675 13.42 2.74 -7.89
CA GLY A 675 13.49 2.10 -6.58
C GLY A 675 14.89 2.18 -5.97
N VAL A 676 15.74 3.10 -6.43
CA VAL A 676 17.15 3.21 -6.05
C VAL A 676 17.46 4.67 -5.71
N GLY A 677 18.11 4.89 -4.57
CA GLY A 677 18.50 6.23 -4.16
C GLY A 677 19.35 6.26 -2.89
N THR A 678 19.20 7.30 -2.08
CA THR A 678 19.89 7.46 -0.79
C THR A 678 18.90 7.97 0.23
N GLY A 679 18.67 7.23 1.31
CA GLY A 679 17.79 7.70 2.40
C GLY A 679 18.32 8.99 3.02
N HIS A 680 17.42 9.88 3.42
CA HIS A 680 17.73 11.15 4.07
C HIS A 680 17.26 11.17 5.53
N VAL A 681 17.43 12.31 6.24
CA VAL A 681 17.01 12.40 7.64
C VAL A 681 15.49 12.56 7.77
N TRP A 682 14.90 11.94 8.78
CA TRP A 682 13.44 11.94 9.01
C TRP A 682 13.08 12.80 10.24
N PRO A 683 12.20 13.80 10.12
CA PRO A 683 11.75 14.61 11.26
C PRO A 683 11.12 13.79 12.39
N VAL A 684 10.40 12.72 12.08
CA VAL A 684 9.74 11.85 13.09
C VAL A 684 10.74 11.23 14.07
N LEU A 685 11.98 10.97 13.64
CA LEU A 685 13.01 10.41 14.52
C LEU A 685 13.56 11.46 15.50
N GLY A 686 13.41 12.74 15.17
CA GLY A 686 13.62 13.84 16.12
C GLY A 686 12.59 13.81 17.24
N GLU A 687 11.35 13.42 16.96
CA GLU A 687 10.32 13.23 17.97
C GLU A 687 10.63 12.05 18.89
N GLU A 688 10.91 10.86 18.35
CA GLU A 688 11.25 9.67 19.15
C GLU A 688 12.43 9.95 20.09
N ARG A 689 13.45 10.65 19.60
CA ARG A 689 14.58 11.09 20.42
C ARG A 689 14.16 12.15 21.45
N GLY A 690 13.26 13.05 21.09
CA GLY A 690 12.71 14.09 21.98
C GLY A 690 11.91 13.51 23.14
N GLU A 691 11.04 12.53 22.88
CA GLU A 691 10.31 11.80 23.90
C GLU A 691 11.25 11.01 24.83
N TYR A 692 12.27 10.35 24.28
CA TYR A 692 13.30 9.71 25.10
C TYR A 692 14.01 10.72 26.01
N ALA A 693 14.45 11.85 25.45
CA ALA A 693 15.12 12.91 26.20
C ALA A 693 14.22 13.44 27.33
N LEU A 694 12.94 13.68 27.04
CA LEU A 694 11.95 14.09 28.02
C LEU A 694 11.77 13.04 29.12
N ALA A 695 11.65 11.76 28.78
CA ALA A 695 11.52 10.67 29.73
C ALA A 695 12.77 10.49 30.60
N ASN A 696 13.94 10.87 30.09
CA ASN A 696 15.22 10.89 30.82
C ASN A 696 15.49 12.21 31.57
N GLY A 697 14.56 13.16 31.53
CA GLY A 697 14.66 14.45 32.24
C GLY A 697 15.45 15.55 31.50
N ASP A 698 15.86 15.32 30.25
CA ASP A 698 16.52 16.31 29.40
C ASP A 698 15.51 17.11 28.57
N LEU A 699 14.87 18.06 29.26
CA LEU A 699 13.87 18.93 28.65
C LEU A 699 14.46 19.85 27.57
N ALA A 700 15.74 20.22 27.69
CA ALA A 700 16.37 21.15 26.75
C ALA A 700 16.52 20.51 25.37
N THR A 701 17.01 19.27 25.31
CA THR A 701 17.08 18.51 24.05
C THR A 701 15.71 18.24 23.46
N ALA A 702 14.70 17.88 24.28
CA ALA A 702 13.35 17.66 23.76
C ALA A 702 12.74 18.93 23.12
N VAL A 703 12.96 20.11 23.72
CA VAL A 703 12.55 21.41 23.15
C VAL A 703 13.33 21.76 21.88
N GLU A 704 14.63 21.47 21.85
CA GLU A 704 15.47 21.67 20.67
C GLU A 704 14.95 20.85 19.50
N LEU A 705 14.66 19.56 19.72
CA LEU A 705 14.19 18.64 18.68
C LEU A 705 12.80 19.00 18.16
N LEU A 706 11.86 19.38 19.04
CA LEU A 706 10.56 19.94 18.60
C LEU A 706 10.77 21.18 17.71
N THR A 707 11.70 22.06 18.08
CA THR A 707 12.00 23.26 17.28
C THR A 707 12.66 22.90 15.95
N THR A 708 13.49 21.86 15.92
CA THR A 708 14.11 21.35 14.69
C THR A 708 13.08 20.76 13.74
N MET A 709 12.10 19.98 14.23
CA MET A 709 10.98 19.49 13.41
C MET A 709 10.23 20.64 12.73
N GLN A 710 9.92 21.72 13.47
CA GLN A 710 9.31 22.92 12.88
C GLN A 710 10.18 23.54 11.77
N ARG A 711 11.51 23.53 11.91
CA ARG A 711 12.41 24.14 10.92
C ARG A 711 12.61 23.30 9.68
N PHE A 712 12.43 21.99 9.79
CA PHE A 712 12.38 21.04 8.67
C PHE A 712 11.13 21.20 7.80
N ALA A 713 10.08 21.84 8.31
CA ALA A 713 8.83 21.97 7.59
C ALA A 713 8.95 22.69 6.24
N SER A 714 8.15 22.26 5.26
CA SER A 714 7.99 22.93 3.97
C SER A 714 6.98 24.08 4.05
N GLY A 715 7.07 25.02 3.10
CA GLY A 715 6.04 26.03 2.84
C GLY A 715 5.48 26.72 4.09
N VAL A 716 4.20 26.46 4.39
CA VAL A 716 3.49 27.07 5.53
C VAL A 716 3.78 26.45 6.89
N GLY A 717 4.51 25.35 6.95
CA GLY A 717 4.74 24.52 8.14
C GLY A 717 4.39 23.04 7.95
N LEU A 718 4.38 22.52 6.73
CA LEU A 718 4.05 21.11 6.49
C LEU A 718 5.28 20.23 6.77
N ILE A 719 5.24 19.41 7.82
CA ILE A 719 6.40 18.64 8.24
C ILE A 719 6.57 17.44 7.29
N PRO A 720 7.72 17.31 6.59
CA PRO A 720 7.91 16.28 5.57
C PRO A 720 8.23 14.92 6.19
N GLU A 721 8.22 13.90 5.32
CA GLU A 721 8.80 12.59 5.60
C GLU A 721 10.34 12.68 5.73
N GLN A 722 11.00 13.39 4.81
CA GLN A 722 12.46 13.50 4.79
C GLN A 722 12.96 14.93 4.51
N ASP A 723 14.14 15.22 5.04
CA ASP A 723 14.88 16.47 4.85
C ASP A 723 16.29 16.21 4.34
N TRP A 724 16.75 17.09 3.45
CA TRP A 724 18.06 17.01 2.82
C TRP A 724 19.18 17.43 3.79
N GLU A 725 20.09 16.52 4.12
CA GLU A 725 21.21 16.75 5.04
C GLU A 725 22.53 17.12 4.34
N LEU A 726 22.57 17.04 3.01
CA LEU A 726 23.74 17.29 2.18
C LEU A 726 23.84 18.79 1.79
N PRO A 727 24.94 19.24 1.15
CA PRO A 727 25.02 20.60 0.62
C PRO A 727 23.89 20.91 -0.37
N ASP A 728 23.52 22.19 -0.46
CA ASP A 728 22.46 22.64 -1.37
C ASP A 728 22.70 22.13 -2.80
N LEU A 729 21.64 21.61 -3.40
CA LEU A 729 21.62 21.10 -4.76
C LEU A 729 20.63 21.91 -5.59
N ALA A 730 21.08 22.41 -6.75
CA ALA A 730 20.21 23.18 -7.63
C ALA A 730 19.17 22.28 -8.32
N PRO A 731 17.99 22.83 -8.66
CA PRO A 731 17.04 22.13 -9.53
C PRO A 731 17.62 21.94 -10.93
N SER A 732 17.22 20.86 -11.59
CA SER A 732 17.57 20.61 -12.99
C SER A 732 16.94 21.66 -13.92
N PRO A 733 17.51 21.90 -15.12
CA PRO A 733 16.90 22.79 -16.11
C PRO A 733 15.47 22.38 -16.45
N TYR A 734 14.60 23.37 -16.70
CA TYR A 734 13.23 23.13 -17.15
C TYR A 734 13.20 22.21 -18.39
N GLY A 735 12.29 21.24 -18.40
CA GLY A 735 12.16 20.25 -19.47
C GLY A 735 13.11 19.05 -19.37
N THR A 736 13.94 18.96 -18.32
CA THR A 736 14.65 17.71 -17.99
C THR A 736 13.63 16.61 -17.73
N ASP A 737 13.95 15.38 -18.15
CA ASP A 737 13.12 14.22 -17.88
C ASP A 737 12.87 14.08 -16.36
N PRO A 738 11.60 14.11 -15.92
CA PRO A 738 11.28 14.11 -14.50
C PRO A 738 11.79 12.87 -13.76
N THR A 739 12.02 11.74 -14.44
CA THR A 739 12.54 10.52 -13.78
C THR A 739 14.00 10.63 -13.36
N VAL A 740 14.71 11.69 -13.77
CA VAL A 740 16.11 11.96 -13.41
C VAL A 740 16.35 13.41 -12.97
N ALA A 741 15.29 14.23 -12.92
CA ALA A 741 15.41 15.65 -12.61
C ALA A 741 15.49 15.90 -11.10
N SER A 742 16.49 16.68 -10.68
CA SER A 742 16.51 17.27 -9.34
C SER A 742 15.43 18.35 -9.25
N ILE A 743 14.64 18.30 -8.17
CA ILE A 743 13.68 19.35 -7.81
C ILE A 743 14.31 20.49 -7.01
N GLY A 744 15.63 20.42 -6.78
CA GLY A 744 16.39 21.33 -5.94
C GLY A 744 16.19 21.08 -4.45
N PHE A 745 17.29 21.11 -3.71
CA PHE A 745 17.32 20.82 -2.28
C PHE A 745 18.19 21.84 -1.52
N GLN A 746 17.82 22.10 -0.28
CA GLN A 746 18.55 22.99 0.62
C GLN A 746 18.86 22.22 1.90
N ASN A 747 20.06 22.41 2.46
CA ASN A 747 20.46 21.74 3.67
C ASN A 747 19.51 22.05 4.84
N GLY A 748 18.95 21.03 5.47
CA GLY A 748 18.00 21.16 6.59
C GLY A 748 16.58 21.53 6.17
N HIS A 749 16.19 21.23 4.94
CA HIS A 749 14.87 21.49 4.38
C HIS A 749 14.36 20.27 3.59
N PRO A 750 13.06 20.20 3.25
CA PRO A 750 12.43 18.99 2.71
C PRO A 750 13.09 18.45 1.42
N ALA A 751 13.25 17.12 1.38
CA ALA A 751 13.68 16.36 0.20
C ALA A 751 12.52 16.14 -0.79
N GLY A 752 12.61 15.14 -1.68
CA GLY A 752 11.62 14.85 -2.73
C GLY A 752 10.50 13.89 -2.32
N SER A 753 10.54 13.39 -1.08
CA SER A 753 9.51 12.55 -0.48
C SER A 753 8.24 13.33 -0.09
N ALA A 754 7.30 12.67 0.59
CA ALA A 754 6.01 13.25 0.92
C ALA A 754 6.12 14.43 1.90
N SER A 755 5.43 15.54 1.60
CA SER A 755 5.23 16.66 2.53
C SER A 755 3.82 17.22 2.35
N PRO A 756 2.97 17.20 3.39
CA PRO A 756 3.25 16.74 4.75
C PRO A 756 3.30 15.21 4.85
N LEU A 757 3.93 14.67 5.89
CA LEU A 757 3.69 13.30 6.35
C LEU A 757 2.71 13.35 7.53
N THR A 758 1.53 12.72 7.44
CA THR A 758 0.51 12.78 8.50
C THR A 758 1.03 12.22 9.83
N TRP A 759 1.90 11.19 9.79
CA TRP A 759 2.65 10.72 10.97
C TRP A 759 3.46 11.86 11.61
N ALA A 760 4.26 12.59 10.84
CA ALA A 760 5.10 13.67 11.38
C ALA A 760 4.31 14.80 12.03
N GLU A 761 3.14 15.12 11.48
CA GLU A 761 2.22 16.08 12.09
C GLU A 761 1.67 15.55 13.43
N GLY A 762 1.28 14.27 13.49
CA GLY A 762 0.87 13.59 14.73
C GLY A 762 1.96 13.59 15.80
N ALA A 763 3.19 13.27 15.40
CA ALA A 763 4.37 13.27 16.25
C ALA A 763 4.66 14.67 16.82
N PHE A 764 4.58 15.73 15.99
CA PHE A 764 4.76 17.10 16.47
C PHE A 764 3.72 17.49 17.52
N VAL A 765 2.43 17.21 17.25
CA VAL A 765 1.33 17.46 18.20
C VAL A 765 1.56 16.74 19.53
N ARG A 766 1.96 15.46 19.47
CA ARG A 766 2.24 14.63 20.65
C ARG A 766 3.40 15.21 21.47
N LEU A 767 4.57 15.41 20.88
CA LEU A 767 5.74 15.93 21.61
C LEU A 767 5.48 17.33 22.19
N PHE A 768 4.77 18.19 21.47
CA PHE A 768 4.39 19.52 21.96
C PHE A 768 3.57 19.44 23.26
N LEU A 769 2.58 18.54 23.30
CA LEU A 769 1.73 18.34 24.48
C LEU A 769 2.48 17.64 25.62
N ASP A 770 3.34 16.68 25.30
CA ASP A 770 4.20 15.98 26.26
C ASP A 770 5.17 16.94 26.96
N LEU A 771 5.78 17.87 26.23
CA LEU A 771 6.63 18.93 26.78
C LEU A 771 5.86 19.86 27.72
N GLY A 772 4.60 20.16 27.39
CA GLY A 772 3.69 20.91 28.25
C GLY A 772 3.38 20.18 29.55
N ALA A 773 3.18 18.86 29.48
CA ALA A 773 2.88 17.99 30.62
C ALA A 773 4.13 17.57 31.42
N ARG A 774 5.32 17.65 30.81
CA ARG A 774 6.60 17.13 31.31
C ARG A 774 6.59 15.61 31.52
N SER A 775 5.87 14.90 30.68
CA SER A 775 5.73 13.45 30.72
C SER A 775 5.20 12.94 29.39
N LEU A 776 5.53 11.70 29.04
CA LEU A 776 4.92 11.01 27.90
C LEU A 776 3.44 10.73 28.19
N LEU A 777 2.53 11.45 27.51
CA LEU A 777 1.09 11.38 27.75
C LEU A 777 0.46 10.14 27.10
N GLU A 778 0.98 9.73 25.95
CA GLU A 778 0.48 8.57 25.22
C GLU A 778 0.92 7.26 25.91
N ARG A 779 2.12 7.23 26.50
CA ARG A 779 2.72 6.01 27.07
C ARG A 779 1.70 5.08 27.78
N PRO A 780 1.53 3.83 27.32
CA PRO A 780 0.51 2.93 27.82
C PRO A 780 0.68 2.63 29.31
N THR A 781 -0.28 3.10 30.11
CA THR A 781 -0.23 3.01 31.58
C THR A 781 -0.13 1.57 32.10
N ALA A 782 -0.83 0.63 31.47
CA ALA A 782 -0.79 -0.78 31.85
C ALA A 782 0.57 -1.43 31.57
N THR A 783 1.19 -1.12 30.43
CA THR A 783 2.50 -1.63 30.04
C THR A 783 3.58 -1.07 30.96
N TYR A 784 3.59 0.26 31.17
CA TYR A 784 4.51 0.92 32.09
C TYR A 784 4.39 0.41 33.53
N ALA A 785 3.16 0.25 34.02
CA ALA A 785 2.92 -0.30 35.35
C ALA A 785 3.45 -1.73 35.48
N ARG A 786 3.35 -2.53 34.42
CA ARG A 786 3.75 -3.94 34.43
C ARG A 786 5.26 -4.14 34.35
N TYR A 787 5.98 -3.37 33.52
CA TYR A 787 7.38 -3.64 33.20
C TYR A 787 8.39 -2.63 33.76
N VAL A 788 7.96 -1.41 34.07
CA VAL A 788 8.83 -0.38 34.64
C VAL A 788 8.59 -0.21 36.14
N LEU A 789 7.32 -0.05 36.56
CA LEU A 789 6.99 0.06 37.99
C LEU A 789 7.02 -1.28 38.71
N GLN A 790 6.71 -2.36 37.98
CA GLN A 790 6.78 -3.73 38.44
C GLN A 790 7.70 -4.52 37.52
N ARG A 791 8.03 -5.75 37.93
CA ARG A 791 8.73 -6.73 37.09
C ARG A 791 8.10 -8.10 37.36
N PRO A 792 7.35 -8.68 36.40
CA PRO A 792 6.73 -9.98 36.59
C PRO A 792 7.81 -11.04 36.84
N GLY A 793 7.61 -11.86 37.87
CA GLY A 793 8.50 -12.98 38.15
C GLY A 793 8.42 -14.06 37.06
N GLN A 794 9.34 -15.02 37.11
CA GLN A 794 9.32 -16.20 36.25
C GLN A 794 8.93 -17.45 37.05
N THR A 795 8.25 -18.40 36.40
CA THR A 795 7.93 -19.72 36.96
C THR A 795 8.42 -20.81 35.99
N PRO A 796 8.71 -22.06 36.41
CA PRO A 796 9.14 -23.08 35.46
C PRO A 796 8.00 -23.55 34.55
N LEU A 797 8.31 -23.87 33.30
CA LEU A 797 7.42 -24.54 32.35
C LEU A 797 8.26 -25.41 31.41
N SER A 798 7.85 -26.64 31.18
CA SER A 798 8.39 -27.50 30.12
C SER A 798 7.26 -28.25 29.43
N ILE A 799 7.34 -28.38 28.10
CA ILE A 799 6.35 -29.11 27.28
C ILE A 799 7.01 -30.37 26.74
N ALA A 800 6.48 -31.52 27.18
CA ALA A 800 6.97 -32.85 26.80
C ALA A 800 6.31 -33.35 25.51
N THR A 801 5.01 -33.11 25.33
CA THR A 801 4.28 -33.45 24.11
C THR A 801 3.21 -32.39 23.79
N PRO A 802 2.92 -32.12 22.50
CA PRO A 802 3.63 -32.62 21.32
C PRO A 802 5.04 -32.01 21.18
N ALA A 803 5.87 -32.63 20.35
CA ALA A 803 7.13 -32.05 19.93
C ALA A 803 6.88 -30.89 18.96
N ASP A 804 7.80 -29.95 18.91
CA ASP A 804 7.69 -28.81 18.00
C ASP A 804 7.91 -29.25 16.54
N LEU A 805 7.25 -28.58 15.60
CA LEU A 805 7.29 -28.87 14.16
C LEU A 805 7.00 -30.34 13.84
N THR A 806 5.90 -30.88 14.37
CA THR A 806 5.49 -32.27 14.11
C THR A 806 4.08 -32.41 13.57
N ALA A 807 3.88 -33.43 12.73
CA ALA A 807 2.54 -33.85 12.32
C ALA A 807 1.84 -34.63 13.45
N VAL A 808 0.53 -34.47 13.54
CA VAL A 808 -0.33 -35.23 14.46
C VAL A 808 -1.41 -35.97 13.70
N ASP A 809 -1.88 -37.08 14.25
CA ASP A 809 -2.82 -37.99 13.56
C ASP A 809 -4.29 -37.66 13.81
N GLY A 810 -4.61 -36.68 14.66
CA GLY A 810 -6.00 -36.36 14.99
C GLY A 810 -6.19 -35.27 16.03
N SER A 811 -7.46 -35.03 16.34
CA SER A 811 -7.95 -34.05 17.32
C SER A 811 -8.92 -34.74 18.30
N PRO A 812 -8.88 -34.42 19.61
CA PRO A 812 -7.99 -33.46 20.27
C PRO A 812 -6.55 -33.97 20.42
N VAL A 813 -5.60 -33.03 20.50
CA VAL A 813 -4.19 -33.31 20.80
C VAL A 813 -3.94 -33.23 22.31
N THR A 814 -3.17 -34.18 22.84
CA THR A 814 -2.79 -34.17 24.26
C THR A 814 -1.53 -33.34 24.50
N VAL A 815 -1.67 -32.22 25.21
CA VAL A 815 -0.54 -31.38 25.64
C VAL A 815 -0.13 -31.77 27.06
N ARG A 816 1.13 -32.18 27.24
CA ARG A 816 1.70 -32.62 28.53
C ARG A 816 2.99 -31.91 28.83
N GLY A 817 3.22 -31.67 30.12
CA GLY A 817 4.42 -31.00 30.57
C GLY A 817 4.55 -30.97 32.08
N SER A 818 5.46 -30.12 32.55
CA SER A 818 5.62 -29.83 33.97
C SER A 818 5.76 -28.33 34.24
N SER A 819 5.33 -27.91 35.43
CA SER A 819 5.43 -26.56 35.95
C SER A 819 5.47 -26.61 37.49
N ALA A 820 5.56 -25.45 38.16
CA ALA A 820 5.49 -25.43 39.62
C ALA A 820 4.09 -25.85 40.11
N PRO A 821 3.97 -26.67 41.18
CA PRO A 821 2.68 -27.08 41.71
C PRO A 821 1.75 -25.90 41.99
N GLY A 822 0.49 -26.02 41.58
CA GLY A 822 -0.53 -24.97 41.77
C GLY A 822 -0.51 -23.85 40.72
N ASN A 823 0.45 -23.83 39.80
CA ASN A 823 0.37 -22.96 38.62
C ASN A 823 -0.86 -23.34 37.79
N THR A 824 -1.57 -22.33 37.29
CA THR A 824 -2.56 -22.53 36.23
C THR A 824 -1.85 -22.53 34.88
N ILE A 825 -2.13 -23.53 34.06
CA ILE A 825 -1.60 -23.70 32.72
C ILE A 825 -2.71 -23.34 31.74
N TYR A 826 -2.50 -22.32 30.93
CA TYR A 826 -3.36 -21.96 29.81
C TYR A 826 -2.74 -22.50 28.53
N VAL A 827 -3.53 -23.16 27.70
CA VAL A 827 -3.09 -23.75 26.43
C VAL A 827 -4.05 -23.28 25.35
N ALA A 828 -3.56 -22.43 24.46
CA ALA A 828 -4.28 -22.03 23.26
C ALA A 828 -3.75 -22.79 22.04
N GLY A 829 -4.63 -23.22 21.14
CA GLY A 829 -4.28 -23.74 19.82
C GLY A 829 -4.89 -22.84 18.76
N THR A 830 -4.08 -22.06 18.07
CA THR A 830 -4.47 -21.13 17.00
C THR A 830 -4.13 -21.72 15.64
N ASN A 831 -5.14 -21.98 14.81
CA ASN A 831 -4.94 -22.49 13.45
C ASN A 831 -4.59 -21.35 12.50
N THR A 832 -3.38 -21.38 11.95
CA THR A 832 -2.85 -20.33 11.05
C THR A 832 -3.25 -20.51 9.59
N ASP A 833 -3.84 -21.66 9.24
CA ASP A 833 -4.29 -21.97 7.87
C ASP A 833 -5.81 -21.80 7.71
N SER A 834 -6.53 -21.46 8.79
CA SER A 834 -8.00 -21.38 8.82
C SER A 834 -8.48 -20.17 9.63
N ASP A 835 -8.18 -18.97 9.14
CA ASP A 835 -8.62 -17.67 9.69
C ASP A 835 -8.41 -17.53 11.21
N GLY A 836 -7.30 -18.04 11.75
CA GLY A 836 -6.93 -17.84 13.16
C GLY A 836 -7.85 -18.56 14.16
N GLN A 837 -8.63 -19.58 13.74
CA GLN A 837 -9.50 -20.33 14.65
C GLN A 837 -8.75 -20.79 15.89
N THR A 838 -9.19 -20.35 17.07
CA THR A 838 -8.46 -20.58 18.32
C THR A 838 -9.31 -21.29 19.37
N THR A 839 -8.77 -22.36 19.94
CA THR A 839 -9.32 -23.00 21.14
C THR A 839 -8.45 -22.67 22.35
N LEU A 840 -9.07 -22.49 23.52
CA LEU A 840 -8.37 -22.24 24.78
C LEU A 840 -8.85 -23.22 25.84
N VAL A 841 -7.92 -23.94 26.45
CA VAL A 841 -8.15 -24.86 27.56
C VAL A 841 -7.19 -24.53 28.71
N SER A 842 -7.52 -24.98 29.91
CA SER A 842 -6.64 -24.80 31.06
C SER A 842 -6.58 -26.01 31.98
N ALA A 843 -5.49 -26.11 32.74
CA ALA A 843 -5.26 -27.10 33.77
C ALA A 843 -4.54 -26.47 34.96
N VAL A 844 -4.45 -27.18 36.09
CA VAL A 844 -3.59 -26.79 37.21
C VAL A 844 -2.49 -27.83 37.34
N ALA A 845 -1.24 -27.38 37.47
CA ALA A 845 -0.11 -28.26 37.70
C ALA A 845 -0.29 -29.00 39.03
N ALA A 846 -0.19 -30.32 38.99
CA ALA A 846 -0.40 -31.21 40.13
C ALA A 846 0.70 -31.03 41.20
N ALA A 847 0.53 -31.72 42.34
CA ALA A 847 1.49 -31.66 43.45
C ALA A 847 2.91 -32.13 43.06
N ASP A 848 3.02 -33.02 42.06
CA ASP A 848 4.29 -33.48 41.49
C ASP A 848 4.81 -32.56 40.35
N GLY A 849 4.09 -31.47 40.05
CA GLY A 849 4.40 -30.51 39.00
C GLY A 849 3.88 -30.88 37.61
N SER A 850 3.30 -32.07 37.42
CA SER A 850 2.82 -32.50 36.10
C SER A 850 1.50 -31.83 35.69
N PHE A 851 1.27 -31.67 34.39
CA PHE A 851 -0.04 -31.34 33.84
C PHE A 851 -0.30 -32.09 32.53
N SER A 852 -1.58 -32.32 32.22
CA SER A 852 -2.04 -32.88 30.95
C SER A 852 -3.39 -32.26 30.60
N VAL A 853 -3.54 -31.81 29.36
CA VAL A 853 -4.80 -31.27 28.84
C VAL A 853 -5.09 -31.78 27.43
N GLN A 854 -6.37 -31.92 27.10
CA GLN A 854 -6.84 -32.23 25.75
C GLN A 854 -7.15 -30.92 25.04
N LEU A 855 -6.48 -30.65 23.93
CA LEU A 855 -6.64 -29.45 23.12
C LEU A 855 -7.35 -29.82 21.81
N PRO A 856 -8.63 -29.48 21.64
CA PRO A 856 -9.29 -29.60 20.34
C PRO A 856 -8.63 -28.67 19.33
N ILE A 857 -8.27 -29.20 18.17
CA ILE A 857 -7.73 -28.45 17.02
C ILE A 857 -8.55 -28.72 15.77
N SER A 858 -8.48 -27.80 14.80
CA SER A 858 -8.97 -28.00 13.42
C SER A 858 -7.83 -28.48 12.51
N SER A 859 -8.17 -28.99 11.31
CA SER A 859 -7.19 -29.43 10.33
C SER A 859 -6.35 -28.26 9.82
N GLY A 860 -5.06 -28.49 9.57
CA GLY A 860 -4.09 -27.46 9.20
C GLY A 860 -3.01 -27.25 10.26
N THR A 861 -2.23 -26.20 10.09
CA THR A 861 -1.15 -25.79 10.98
C THR A 861 -1.72 -25.11 12.22
N THR A 862 -1.40 -25.63 13.40
CA THR A 862 -1.81 -25.06 14.68
C THR A 862 -0.59 -24.65 15.49
N VAL A 863 -0.55 -23.38 15.88
CA VAL A 863 0.39 -22.85 16.86
C VAL A 863 -0.21 -23.03 18.25
N ILE A 864 0.40 -23.89 19.05
CA ILE A 864 0.06 -24.15 20.45
C ILE A 864 0.87 -23.21 21.34
N THR A 865 0.19 -22.28 21.99
CA THR A 865 0.77 -21.38 22.98
C THR A 865 0.43 -21.88 24.38
N VAL A 866 1.46 -22.17 25.18
CA VAL A 866 1.31 -22.63 26.56
C VAL A 866 1.86 -21.60 27.52
N VAL A 867 1.04 -21.17 28.48
CA VAL A 867 1.44 -20.23 29.53
C VAL A 867 1.20 -20.84 30.90
N ALA A 868 2.25 -20.88 31.72
CA ALA A 868 2.16 -21.14 33.15
C ALA A 868 2.00 -19.81 33.89
N PHE A 869 0.98 -19.73 34.76
CA PHE A 869 0.68 -18.56 35.57
C PHE A 869 0.59 -18.96 37.04
N SER A 870 1.51 -18.46 37.85
CA SER A 870 1.53 -18.73 39.28
C SER A 870 0.49 -17.88 40.05
N PRO A 871 0.04 -18.33 41.23
CA PRO A 871 -0.82 -17.52 42.10
C PRO A 871 -0.20 -16.16 42.48
N GLY A 872 1.14 -16.07 42.51
CA GLY A 872 1.88 -14.84 42.78
C GLY A 872 2.09 -13.93 41.55
N GLY A 873 1.54 -14.27 40.39
CA GLY A 873 1.64 -13.48 39.16
C GLY A 873 2.89 -13.68 38.32
N ALA A 874 3.79 -14.59 38.72
CA ALA A 874 4.92 -15.02 37.89
C ALA A 874 4.46 -15.88 36.70
N THR A 875 5.12 -15.72 35.55
CA THR A 875 4.73 -16.32 34.27
C THR A 875 5.85 -17.12 33.62
N ALA A 876 5.48 -18.05 32.74
CA ALA A 876 6.36 -18.64 31.73
C ALA A 876 5.55 -19.03 30.51
N HIS A 877 6.21 -19.09 29.37
CA HIS A 877 5.60 -19.29 28.06
C HIS A 877 6.43 -20.31 27.26
N ALA A 878 5.75 -21.09 26.42
CA ALA A 878 6.36 -21.95 25.41
C ALA A 878 5.41 -22.12 24.23
N THR A 879 5.97 -22.22 23.02
CA THR A 879 5.21 -22.46 21.79
C THR A 879 5.55 -23.83 21.20
N ARG A 880 4.57 -24.47 20.57
CA ARG A 880 4.74 -25.64 19.69
C ARG A 880 3.93 -25.43 18.42
N THR A 881 4.50 -25.68 17.26
CA THR A 881 3.76 -25.72 16.00
C THR A 881 3.56 -27.16 15.59
N ILE A 882 2.33 -27.54 15.33
CA ILE A 882 1.97 -28.86 14.82
C ILE A 882 1.13 -28.71 13.56
N VAL A 883 1.03 -29.78 12.78
CA VAL A 883 0.10 -29.85 11.65
C VAL A 883 -0.79 -31.07 11.78
N TRP A 884 -2.10 -30.87 11.67
CA TRP A 884 -3.04 -31.96 11.43
C TRP A 884 -3.44 -31.94 9.96
N ASP A 885 -2.65 -32.63 9.14
CA ASP A 885 -2.81 -32.62 7.69
C ASP A 885 -3.88 -33.61 7.22
N TYR A 886 -5.13 -33.26 7.53
CA TYR A 886 -6.32 -34.02 7.18
C TYR A 886 -7.03 -33.43 5.97
N THR A 887 -7.29 -34.26 4.97
CA THR A 887 -8.08 -33.91 3.79
C THR A 887 -9.37 -34.73 3.80
N PRO A 888 -10.55 -34.10 3.95
CA PRO A 888 -11.82 -34.80 3.88
C PRO A 888 -12.04 -35.43 2.50
N GLY A 889 -12.54 -36.66 2.44
CA GLY A 889 -12.93 -37.31 1.20
C GLY A 889 -12.73 -38.83 1.19
N THR A 890 -13.05 -39.44 0.05
CA THR A 890 -12.77 -40.87 -0.21
C THR A 890 -11.40 -40.98 -0.85
N VAL A 891 -10.46 -41.68 -0.21
CA VAL A 891 -9.16 -42.00 -0.82
C VAL A 891 -9.39 -43.02 -1.93
N LEU A 892 -9.14 -42.62 -3.17
CA LEU A 892 -9.28 -43.44 -4.38
C LEU A 892 -7.99 -44.18 -4.71
N LEU A 893 -6.84 -43.55 -4.44
CA LEU A 893 -5.51 -44.09 -4.64
C LEU A 893 -4.62 -43.64 -3.48
N ASP A 894 -3.79 -44.55 -2.98
CA ASP A 894 -2.76 -44.29 -1.96
C ASP A 894 -1.58 -45.22 -2.25
N VAL A 895 -0.50 -44.64 -2.77
CA VAL A 895 0.69 -45.39 -3.15
C VAL A 895 1.92 -44.82 -2.45
N ASN A 896 2.81 -45.71 -2.04
CA ASN A 896 4.12 -45.33 -1.50
C ASN A 896 5.18 -45.44 -2.60
N ASP A 897 6.20 -44.61 -2.45
CA ASP A 897 7.37 -44.62 -3.31
C ASP A 897 8.65 -44.87 -2.48
N PRO A 898 9.68 -45.56 -3.02
CA PRO A 898 10.87 -45.90 -2.25
C PRO A 898 11.73 -44.68 -1.91
N ALA A 899 11.98 -44.43 -0.62
CA ALA A 899 12.91 -43.36 -0.24
C ALA A 899 14.33 -43.55 -0.83
N GLY A 900 14.92 -42.47 -1.34
CA GLY A 900 16.32 -42.40 -1.77
C GLY A 900 16.57 -42.77 -3.24
N ASP A 901 15.55 -42.71 -4.09
CA ASP A 901 15.63 -42.89 -5.54
C ASP A 901 15.43 -41.58 -6.33
N ASP A 902 15.67 -40.44 -5.69
CA ASP A 902 15.72 -39.09 -6.27
C ASP A 902 16.95 -38.84 -7.18
N ASN A 903 17.30 -39.82 -8.00
CA ASN A 903 18.49 -39.86 -8.85
C ASN A 903 18.19 -40.38 -10.28
N GLY A 904 16.93 -40.28 -10.70
CA GLY A 904 16.47 -40.64 -12.05
C GLY A 904 16.77 -42.11 -12.37
N PRO A 905 17.58 -42.42 -13.41
CA PRO A 905 17.98 -43.79 -13.72
C PRO A 905 18.97 -44.41 -12.71
N GLY A 906 19.30 -43.72 -11.61
CA GLY A 906 20.29 -44.15 -10.62
C GLY A 906 21.61 -43.38 -10.65
N ASN A 907 21.73 -42.37 -11.51
CA ASN A 907 22.98 -41.63 -11.74
C ASN A 907 22.88 -40.11 -11.62
N TYR A 908 21.68 -39.53 -11.61
CA TYR A 908 21.55 -38.08 -11.51
C TYR A 908 22.04 -37.53 -10.18
N ALA A 909 22.48 -36.27 -10.21
CA ALA A 909 23.00 -35.56 -9.04
C ALA A 909 22.30 -34.21 -8.87
N TYR A 910 22.01 -33.88 -7.62
CA TYR A 910 21.43 -32.60 -7.21
C TYR A 910 22.34 -31.42 -7.58
N PRO A 911 21.77 -30.21 -7.78
CA PRO A 911 22.56 -28.99 -7.89
C PRO A 911 23.38 -28.75 -6.61
N THR A 912 24.49 -28.03 -6.74
CA THR A 912 25.46 -27.87 -5.64
C THR A 912 25.19 -26.69 -4.72
N ALA A 913 24.25 -25.80 -5.05
CA ALA A 913 23.86 -24.71 -4.16
C ALA A 913 23.16 -25.26 -2.90
N GLY A 914 23.40 -24.60 -1.76
CA GLY A 914 22.87 -25.03 -0.46
C GLY A 914 21.34 -24.96 -0.34
N ASP A 915 20.68 -24.33 -1.31
CA ASP A 915 19.22 -24.22 -1.44
C ASP A 915 18.54 -25.58 -1.73
N PHE A 916 19.27 -26.53 -2.31
CA PHE A 916 18.74 -27.84 -2.73
C PHE A 916 19.05 -28.91 -1.69
N HIS A 917 18.10 -29.13 -0.79
CA HIS A 917 18.21 -30.10 0.29
C HIS A 917 18.10 -31.55 -0.22
N ALA A 918 18.88 -32.46 0.36
CA ALA A 918 18.81 -33.87 0.00
C ALA A 918 17.42 -34.45 0.32
N GLY A 919 16.71 -34.96 -0.69
CA GLY A 919 15.33 -35.43 -0.56
C GLY A 919 14.27 -34.41 -0.99
N ALA A 920 14.67 -33.24 -1.51
CA ALA A 920 13.74 -32.24 -2.04
C ALA A 920 12.96 -32.72 -3.28
N PHE A 921 13.49 -33.72 -3.99
CA PHE A 921 12.92 -34.31 -5.20
C PHE A 921 12.66 -35.82 -5.05
N ASP A 922 12.47 -36.29 -3.81
CA ASP A 922 12.30 -37.70 -3.43
C ASP A 922 10.85 -37.93 -3.00
N ILE A 923 10.03 -38.51 -3.87
CA ILE A 923 8.64 -38.84 -3.61
C ILE A 923 8.62 -39.96 -2.56
N LEU A 924 7.72 -39.84 -1.58
CA LEU A 924 7.48 -40.90 -0.59
C LEU A 924 6.08 -41.46 -0.69
N GLU A 925 5.12 -40.64 -1.12
CA GLU A 925 3.72 -41.00 -1.08
C GLU A 925 2.92 -40.13 -2.06
N PHE A 926 1.95 -40.74 -2.74
CA PHE A 926 0.99 -40.05 -3.58
C PHE A 926 -0.43 -40.55 -3.34
N ARG A 927 -1.34 -39.61 -3.10
CA ARG A 927 -2.76 -39.88 -2.84
C ARG A 927 -3.66 -39.13 -3.80
N VAL A 928 -4.74 -39.79 -4.22
CA VAL A 928 -5.86 -39.20 -4.96
C VAL A 928 -7.11 -39.33 -4.11
N ILE A 929 -7.76 -38.21 -3.80
CA ILE A 929 -8.87 -38.13 -2.86
C ILE A 929 -10.04 -37.43 -3.54
N ASP A 930 -11.21 -38.08 -3.51
CA ASP A 930 -12.47 -37.46 -3.89
C ASP A 930 -13.07 -36.70 -2.71
N SER A 931 -13.02 -35.37 -2.73
CA SER A 931 -13.56 -34.50 -1.69
C SER A 931 -14.99 -34.02 -1.96
N GLY A 932 -15.67 -34.56 -2.98
CA GLY A 932 -17.01 -34.15 -3.40
C GLY A 932 -16.98 -33.35 -4.69
N ASP A 933 -16.76 -32.04 -4.61
CA ASP A 933 -16.75 -31.14 -5.78
C ASP A 933 -15.38 -31.04 -6.47
N SER A 934 -14.32 -31.51 -5.81
CA SER A 934 -12.95 -31.50 -6.30
C SER A 934 -12.30 -32.87 -6.18
N ILE A 935 -11.28 -33.09 -7.00
CA ILE A 935 -10.31 -34.17 -6.80
C ILE A 935 -9.04 -33.55 -6.25
N VAL A 936 -8.61 -34.04 -5.10
CA VAL A 936 -7.43 -33.58 -4.37
C VAL A 936 -6.31 -34.60 -4.55
N PHE A 937 -5.15 -34.08 -4.92
CA PHE A 937 -3.90 -34.81 -5.03
C PHE A 937 -2.99 -34.40 -3.89
N LYS A 938 -2.34 -35.37 -3.27
CA LYS A 938 -1.30 -35.12 -2.27
C LYS A 938 -0.04 -35.85 -2.67
N LEU A 939 1.06 -35.13 -2.76
CA LEU A 939 2.39 -35.70 -3.00
C LEU A 939 3.27 -35.37 -1.79
N LYS A 940 3.81 -36.40 -1.14
CA LYS A 940 4.76 -36.25 -0.04
C LYS A 940 6.18 -36.39 -0.58
N VAL A 941 7.07 -35.51 -0.12
CA VAL A 941 8.51 -35.66 -0.38
C VAL A 941 9.30 -35.94 0.89
N ARG A 942 10.51 -36.47 0.76
CA ARG A 942 11.38 -36.74 1.91
C ARG A 942 11.81 -35.49 2.65
N ASP A 943 12.06 -34.39 1.95
CA ASP A 943 12.39 -33.08 2.51
C ASP A 943 11.60 -31.98 1.78
N LEU A 944 10.84 -31.18 2.52
CA LEU A 944 10.09 -30.04 1.97
C LEU A 944 10.50 -28.75 2.68
N THR A 945 11.79 -28.63 2.99
CA THR A 945 12.37 -27.41 3.54
C THR A 945 12.13 -26.27 2.55
N PRO A 946 11.63 -25.10 2.99
CA PRO A 946 11.38 -23.98 2.09
C PRO A 946 12.64 -23.58 1.31
N THR A 947 12.48 -23.50 -0.01
CA THR A 947 13.51 -23.06 -0.96
C THR A 947 13.00 -21.80 -1.66
N PHE A 948 13.85 -20.79 -1.87
CA PHE A 948 13.47 -19.52 -2.51
C PHE A 948 12.20 -18.86 -1.92
N GLY A 949 12.01 -18.98 -0.60
CA GLY A 949 10.88 -18.39 0.11
C GLY A 949 9.57 -19.18 0.07
N SER A 950 9.55 -20.40 -0.49
CA SER A 950 8.36 -21.25 -0.57
C SER A 950 8.65 -22.69 -0.18
N PRO A 951 7.78 -23.38 0.60
CA PRO A 951 7.87 -24.84 0.79
C PRO A 951 7.87 -25.62 -0.53
N LEU A 952 7.23 -25.09 -1.59
CA LEU A 952 7.19 -25.66 -2.93
C LEU A 952 8.15 -24.95 -3.91
N GLY A 953 9.17 -24.26 -3.40
CA GLY A 953 10.00 -23.40 -4.25
C GLY A 953 10.97 -24.15 -5.15
N ALA A 954 11.28 -25.42 -4.89
CA ALA A 954 12.21 -26.20 -5.70
C ALA A 954 11.51 -27.13 -6.69
N GLN A 955 10.34 -27.67 -6.33
CA GLN A 955 9.70 -28.79 -7.02
C GLN A 955 8.86 -28.36 -8.22
N LEU A 956 8.84 -29.21 -9.24
CA LEU A 956 7.93 -29.17 -10.38
C LEU A 956 7.32 -30.55 -10.59
N ILE A 957 6.02 -30.64 -10.35
CA ILE A 957 5.25 -31.89 -10.41
C ILE A 957 4.38 -31.86 -11.66
N ASP A 958 4.47 -32.92 -12.47
CA ASP A 958 3.51 -33.21 -13.53
C ASP A 958 2.68 -34.43 -13.13
N VAL A 959 1.35 -34.32 -13.21
CA VAL A 959 0.40 -35.44 -13.09
C VAL A 959 -0.36 -35.57 -14.41
N TYR A 960 -0.04 -36.62 -15.16
CA TYR A 960 -0.74 -37.02 -16.37
C TYR A 960 -1.87 -37.97 -15.99
N VAL A 961 -3.12 -37.58 -16.25
CA VAL A 961 -4.32 -38.33 -15.85
C VAL A 961 -4.86 -39.11 -17.04
N HIS A 962 -4.87 -40.43 -16.93
CA HIS A 962 -5.47 -41.35 -17.87
C HIS A 962 -6.94 -41.63 -17.50
N ASP A 963 -7.85 -41.21 -18.38
CA ASP A 963 -9.26 -41.63 -18.33
C ASP A 963 -9.46 -42.77 -19.34
N PRO A 964 -9.77 -44.00 -18.89
CA PRO A 964 -9.94 -45.15 -19.77
C PRO A 964 -11.15 -45.03 -20.72
N ASN A 965 -12.04 -44.05 -20.50
CA ASN A 965 -13.19 -43.77 -21.36
C ASN A 965 -12.97 -42.61 -22.33
N ALA A 966 -11.82 -41.92 -22.25
CA ALA A 966 -11.49 -40.86 -23.19
C ALA A 966 -11.37 -41.41 -24.61
N ALA A 967 -11.90 -40.67 -25.60
CA ALA A 967 -11.72 -41.06 -26.99
C ALA A 967 -10.22 -40.98 -27.35
N PRO A 968 -9.69 -41.88 -28.18
CA PRO A 968 -8.26 -41.84 -28.56
C PRO A 968 -7.82 -40.49 -29.16
N ALA A 969 -8.74 -39.78 -29.82
CA ALA A 969 -8.48 -38.45 -30.38
C ALA A 969 -8.31 -37.34 -29.31
N ASP A 970 -8.73 -37.60 -28.08
CA ASP A 970 -8.67 -36.69 -26.92
C ASP A 970 -7.65 -37.16 -25.87
N THR A 971 -6.68 -37.98 -26.30
CA THR A 971 -5.58 -38.46 -25.46
C THR A 971 -4.24 -38.14 -26.09
N SER A 972 -3.20 -38.01 -25.26
CA SER A 972 -1.83 -37.72 -25.68
C SER A 972 -0.82 -38.64 -24.96
N THR A 973 0.30 -38.91 -25.62
CA THR A 973 1.47 -39.57 -25.02
C THR A 973 2.65 -38.61 -24.84
N ALA A 974 2.47 -37.33 -25.20
CA ALA A 974 3.52 -36.33 -25.08
C ALA A 974 3.76 -35.96 -23.61
N ALA A 975 5.00 -35.65 -23.25
CA ALA A 975 5.29 -34.95 -22.01
C ALA A 975 4.73 -33.51 -22.04
N SER A 976 4.70 -32.84 -20.88
CA SER A 976 4.25 -31.46 -20.69
C SER A 976 4.92 -30.48 -21.67
N PHE A 977 6.19 -30.74 -21.95
CA PHE A 977 6.97 -30.08 -23.00
C PHE A 977 7.86 -31.10 -23.72
N PRO A 978 8.10 -30.96 -25.04
CA PRO A 978 9.01 -31.83 -25.78
C PRO A 978 10.44 -31.88 -25.19
N GLN A 979 10.90 -30.78 -24.58
CA GLN A 979 12.21 -30.65 -23.94
C GLN A 979 12.39 -31.52 -22.68
N ARG A 980 11.32 -32.19 -22.21
CA ARG A 980 11.39 -33.13 -21.09
C ARG A 980 11.98 -34.49 -21.45
N ASN A 981 12.08 -34.81 -22.74
CA ASN A 981 12.76 -36.00 -23.28
C ASN A 981 12.22 -37.35 -22.76
N TYR A 982 10.94 -37.44 -22.47
CA TYR A 982 10.23 -38.71 -22.24
C TYR A 982 8.86 -38.69 -22.92
N THR A 983 8.22 -39.86 -22.97
CA THR A 983 6.84 -40.03 -23.43
C THR A 983 6.05 -40.85 -22.42
N ILE A 984 4.73 -40.77 -22.47
CA ILE A 984 3.83 -41.59 -21.67
C ILE A 984 3.46 -42.84 -22.47
N ALA A 985 3.37 -43.99 -21.82
CA ALA A 985 3.00 -45.25 -22.46
C ALA A 985 1.65 -45.12 -23.18
N ALA A 986 1.51 -45.76 -24.35
CA ALA A 986 0.27 -45.66 -25.12
C ALA A 986 -0.96 -46.21 -24.37
N ALA A 987 -0.76 -47.18 -23.47
CA ALA A 987 -1.82 -47.69 -22.59
C ALA A 987 -2.22 -46.69 -21.48
N ALA A 988 -1.34 -45.75 -21.16
CA ALA A 988 -1.49 -44.71 -20.15
C ALA A 988 -1.74 -43.32 -20.79
N ALA A 989 -2.14 -43.28 -22.07
CA ALA A 989 -2.30 -42.01 -22.79
C ALA A 989 -3.26 -41.09 -22.04
N TRP A 990 -2.81 -39.89 -21.72
CA TRP A 990 -3.48 -38.99 -20.78
C TRP A 990 -4.48 -38.10 -21.49
N SER A 991 -5.59 -37.79 -20.82
CA SER A 991 -6.60 -36.85 -21.29
C SER A 991 -6.50 -35.49 -20.59
N ARG A 992 -5.85 -35.44 -19.41
CA ARG A 992 -5.62 -34.23 -18.62
C ARG A 992 -4.19 -34.19 -18.09
N LEU A 993 -3.60 -32.99 -18.01
CA LEU A 993 -2.31 -32.74 -17.36
C LEU A 993 -2.48 -31.66 -16.30
N ILE A 994 -1.99 -31.94 -15.10
CA ILE A 994 -1.89 -31.00 -13.98
C ILE A 994 -0.40 -30.79 -13.69
N GLU A 995 0.09 -29.57 -13.86
CA GLU A 995 1.47 -29.15 -13.57
C GLU A 995 1.46 -28.18 -12.38
N VAL A 996 2.26 -28.46 -11.36
CA VAL A 996 2.25 -27.76 -10.07
C VAL A 996 3.68 -27.39 -9.64
N GLN A 997 3.88 -26.10 -9.32
CA GLN A 997 5.12 -25.57 -8.73
C GLN A 997 4.85 -24.35 -7.85
N GLY A 998 5.86 -23.89 -7.10
CA GLY A 998 5.73 -22.76 -6.17
C GLY A 998 5.50 -21.40 -6.82
N PHE A 999 5.71 -21.26 -8.14
CA PHE A 999 5.67 -19.99 -8.86
C PHE A 999 4.75 -20.01 -10.10
N GLY A 1000 4.02 -21.10 -10.33
CA GLY A 1000 3.22 -21.30 -11.53
C GLY A 1000 2.37 -22.57 -11.50
N GLN A 1001 1.54 -22.74 -12.53
CA GLN A 1001 0.66 -23.89 -12.66
C GLN A 1001 0.16 -24.06 -14.10
N ARG A 1002 -0.18 -25.28 -14.49
CA ARG A 1002 -0.95 -25.55 -15.71
C ARG A 1002 -1.98 -26.63 -15.45
N TYR A 1003 -3.18 -26.44 -16.00
CA TYR A 1003 -4.20 -27.47 -16.02
C TYR A 1003 -4.85 -27.50 -17.40
N ILE A 1004 -4.56 -28.55 -18.18
CA ILE A 1004 -4.88 -28.61 -19.61
C ILE A 1004 -5.45 -29.96 -20.02
N ASP A 1005 -6.14 -29.98 -21.16
CA ASP A 1005 -6.46 -31.22 -21.90
C ASP A 1005 -5.34 -31.63 -22.88
N ALA A 1006 -5.52 -32.78 -23.54
CA ALA A 1006 -4.59 -33.33 -24.52
C ALA A 1006 -4.35 -32.43 -25.76
N HIS A 1007 -5.20 -31.42 -25.99
CA HIS A 1007 -5.08 -30.44 -27.08
C HIS A 1007 -4.38 -29.15 -26.64
N GLY A 1008 -3.99 -29.04 -25.37
CA GLY A 1008 -3.37 -27.84 -24.80
C GLY A 1008 -4.35 -26.77 -24.33
N THR A 1009 -5.65 -27.06 -24.32
CA THR A 1009 -6.68 -26.11 -23.85
C THR A 1009 -6.68 -26.05 -22.33
N SER A 1010 -6.66 -24.84 -21.76
CA SER A 1010 -6.76 -24.67 -20.30
C SER A 1010 -8.14 -25.09 -19.78
N LEU A 1011 -8.14 -25.79 -18.64
CA LEU A 1011 -9.33 -26.28 -17.94
C LEU A 1011 -9.60 -25.54 -16.63
N GLY A 1012 -8.91 -24.42 -16.41
CA GLY A 1012 -9.01 -23.59 -15.22
C GLY A 1012 -7.73 -23.56 -14.39
N SER A 1013 -7.87 -23.16 -13.12
CA SER A 1013 -6.80 -23.09 -12.14
C SER A 1013 -6.78 -24.30 -11.21
N VAL A 1014 -5.61 -24.64 -10.73
CA VAL A 1014 -5.30 -25.56 -9.64
C VAL A 1014 -5.22 -24.76 -8.33
N SER A 1015 -5.85 -25.28 -7.28
CA SER A 1015 -5.61 -24.80 -5.91
C SER A 1015 -4.40 -25.55 -5.36
N ILE A 1016 -3.35 -24.85 -4.92
CA ILE A 1016 -2.08 -25.45 -4.48
C ILE A 1016 -1.72 -24.95 -3.08
N SER A 1017 -1.27 -25.86 -2.23
CA SER A 1017 -0.70 -25.57 -0.90
C SER A 1017 0.42 -26.55 -0.59
N ALA A 1018 1.36 -26.16 0.27
CA ALA A 1018 2.47 -27.02 0.68
C ALA A 1018 2.81 -26.78 2.15
N ASN A 1019 3.09 -27.84 2.89
CA ASN A 1019 3.38 -27.77 4.32
C ASN A 1019 4.68 -28.50 4.64
N SER A 1020 5.70 -27.78 5.08
CA SER A 1020 7.02 -28.33 5.36
C SER A 1020 7.05 -29.32 6.54
N ILE A 1021 6.09 -29.23 7.46
CA ILE A 1021 5.98 -30.12 8.63
C ILE A 1021 5.42 -31.49 8.21
N SER A 1022 4.30 -31.51 7.48
CA SER A 1022 3.72 -32.76 6.97
C SER A 1022 4.47 -33.31 5.77
N ARG A 1023 5.24 -32.43 5.09
CA ARG A 1023 5.98 -32.63 3.83
C ARG A 1023 5.08 -32.94 2.65
N PHE A 1024 3.80 -32.61 2.75
CA PHE A 1024 2.86 -32.75 1.65
C PHE A 1024 2.77 -31.47 0.83
N ILE A 1025 2.73 -31.67 -0.47
CA ILE A 1025 2.29 -30.74 -1.49
C ILE A 1025 0.88 -31.19 -1.87
N THR A 1026 -0.11 -30.36 -1.57
CA THR A 1026 -1.53 -30.65 -1.78
C THR A 1026 -2.06 -29.75 -2.87
N PHE A 1027 -2.65 -30.34 -3.90
CA PHE A 1027 -3.25 -29.59 -4.99
C PHE A 1027 -4.56 -30.19 -5.45
N SER A 1028 -5.48 -29.36 -5.96
CA SER A 1028 -6.81 -29.84 -6.35
C SER A 1028 -7.35 -29.12 -7.58
N VAL A 1029 -8.19 -29.85 -8.31
CA VAL A 1029 -8.93 -29.36 -9.48
C VAL A 1029 -10.41 -29.70 -9.34
N PRO A 1030 -11.32 -28.93 -9.97
CA PRO A 1030 -12.73 -29.24 -9.95
C PRO A 1030 -13.02 -30.60 -10.57
N LYS A 1031 -13.85 -31.41 -9.90
CA LYS A 1031 -14.30 -32.71 -10.43
C LYS A 1031 -15.03 -32.53 -11.77
N ALA A 1032 -15.74 -31.42 -11.94
CA ALA A 1032 -16.48 -31.13 -13.16
C ALA A 1032 -15.59 -31.03 -14.42
N SER A 1033 -14.34 -30.58 -14.30
CA SER A 1033 -13.40 -30.47 -15.43
C SER A 1033 -12.45 -31.66 -15.53
N LEU A 1034 -12.13 -32.32 -14.41
CA LEU A 1034 -11.29 -33.51 -14.43
C LEU A 1034 -12.04 -34.76 -14.88
N GLY A 1035 -13.28 -34.93 -14.43
CA GLY A 1035 -14.03 -36.18 -14.50
C GLY A 1035 -14.12 -36.86 -13.13
N GLN A 1036 -14.53 -38.12 -13.11
CA GLN A 1036 -14.73 -38.89 -11.89
C GLN A 1036 -13.79 -40.10 -11.87
N PRO A 1037 -12.58 -39.96 -11.29
CA PRO A 1037 -11.64 -41.07 -11.17
C PRO A 1037 -12.26 -42.26 -10.43
N GLY A 1038 -11.96 -43.46 -10.92
CA GLY A 1038 -12.43 -44.74 -10.38
C GLY A 1038 -11.59 -45.89 -10.95
N PRO A 1039 -11.98 -47.16 -10.75
CA PRO A 1039 -11.21 -48.30 -11.21
C PRO A 1039 -10.82 -48.19 -12.70
N GLY A 1040 -9.54 -48.38 -13.00
CA GLY A 1040 -8.98 -48.25 -14.36
C GLY A 1040 -8.50 -46.85 -14.75
N TRP A 1041 -8.77 -45.82 -13.96
CA TRP A 1041 -8.11 -44.52 -14.14
C TRP A 1041 -6.65 -44.59 -13.70
N GLY A 1042 -5.77 -43.98 -14.48
CA GLY A 1042 -4.33 -44.01 -14.26
C GLY A 1042 -3.73 -42.63 -14.02
N PHE A 1043 -2.60 -42.61 -13.31
CA PHE A 1043 -1.82 -41.41 -13.06
C PHE A 1043 -0.35 -41.69 -13.33
N THR A 1044 0.27 -40.98 -14.28
CA THR A 1044 1.73 -40.90 -14.36
C THR A 1044 2.18 -39.64 -13.65
N VAL A 1045 3.05 -39.78 -12.65
CA VAL A 1045 3.47 -38.68 -11.77
C VAL A 1045 4.98 -38.51 -11.90
N THR A 1046 5.44 -37.34 -12.32
CA THR A 1046 6.87 -37.05 -12.43
C THR A 1046 7.23 -35.85 -11.57
N LEU A 1047 8.38 -35.93 -10.90
CA LEU A 1047 8.96 -34.85 -10.11
C LEU A 1047 10.34 -34.45 -10.67
N THR A 1048 10.53 -33.15 -10.83
CA THR A 1048 11.82 -32.55 -11.18
C THR A 1048 11.97 -31.18 -10.51
N GLY A 1049 13.04 -30.45 -10.83
CA GLY A 1049 13.27 -29.09 -10.34
C GLY A 1049 12.58 -28.04 -11.20
N GLN A 1050 11.87 -27.10 -10.58
CA GLN A 1050 11.35 -25.91 -11.26
C GLN A 1050 12.50 -24.93 -11.57
N ASP A 1051 12.42 -24.29 -12.73
CA ASP A 1051 13.25 -23.16 -13.13
C ASP A 1051 12.47 -22.26 -14.09
N GLY A 1052 11.88 -21.19 -13.55
CA GLY A 1052 11.12 -20.20 -14.31
C GLY A 1052 11.91 -19.45 -15.39
N PHE A 1053 13.24 -19.59 -15.45
CA PHE A 1053 14.06 -19.01 -16.52
C PHE A 1053 14.18 -19.93 -17.75
N GLN A 1054 13.68 -21.16 -17.67
CA GLN A 1054 13.71 -22.12 -18.77
C GLN A 1054 12.38 -22.13 -19.54
N PRO A 1055 12.38 -22.29 -20.88
CA PRO A 1055 11.16 -22.31 -21.68
C PRO A 1055 10.17 -23.44 -21.32
N ASP A 1056 10.68 -24.55 -20.79
CA ASP A 1056 9.89 -25.69 -20.32
C ASP A 1056 9.67 -25.64 -18.80
N GLN A 1057 10.06 -24.55 -18.12
CA GLN A 1057 9.98 -24.34 -16.68
C GLN A 1057 10.78 -25.35 -15.84
N ALA A 1058 11.61 -26.20 -16.47
CA ALA A 1058 12.35 -27.26 -15.82
C ALA A 1058 13.83 -26.92 -15.69
N ARG A 1059 14.40 -27.20 -14.53
CA ARG A 1059 15.83 -27.05 -14.30
C ARG A 1059 16.64 -27.87 -15.31
N ALA A 1060 17.66 -27.23 -15.88
CA ALA A 1060 18.51 -27.85 -16.88
C ALA A 1060 19.45 -28.91 -16.28
N PHE A 1061 19.91 -29.81 -17.15
CA PHE A 1061 20.92 -30.82 -16.85
C PHE A 1061 22.25 -30.45 -17.49
N THR A 1062 23.34 -30.74 -16.78
CA THR A 1062 24.73 -30.63 -17.24
C THR A 1062 25.43 -31.98 -17.00
N SER A 1063 26.61 -32.22 -17.60
CA SER A 1063 27.31 -33.51 -17.43
C SER A 1063 27.62 -33.81 -15.95
N THR A 1064 28.02 -32.79 -15.20
CA THR A 1064 28.17 -32.78 -13.74
C THR A 1064 27.32 -31.65 -13.14
N PRO A 1065 26.87 -31.73 -11.87
CA PRO A 1065 25.98 -30.73 -11.32
C PRO A 1065 26.65 -29.35 -11.21
N GLY A 1066 25.91 -28.31 -11.58
CA GLY A 1066 26.27 -26.91 -11.33
C GLY A 1066 25.59 -26.38 -10.07
N PRO A 1067 25.77 -25.10 -9.71
CA PRO A 1067 25.07 -24.51 -8.57
C PRO A 1067 23.55 -24.64 -8.67
N TYR A 1068 23.00 -24.47 -9.88
CA TYR A 1068 21.56 -24.46 -10.15
C TYR A 1068 21.14 -25.40 -11.29
N THR A 1069 21.97 -26.39 -11.64
CA THR A 1069 21.66 -27.39 -12.68
C THR A 1069 21.88 -28.79 -12.14
N PHE A 1070 21.02 -29.73 -12.51
CA PHE A 1070 21.23 -31.13 -12.19
C PHE A 1070 22.44 -31.68 -12.96
N GLY A 1071 23.13 -32.64 -12.36
CA GLY A 1071 24.16 -33.40 -13.05
C GLY A 1071 23.58 -34.68 -13.62
N VAL A 1072 23.93 -35.01 -14.87
CA VAL A 1072 23.72 -36.35 -15.41
C VAL A 1072 24.50 -37.36 -14.57
N CYS A 1073 25.68 -37.01 -14.07
CA CYS A 1073 26.39 -37.77 -13.05
C CYS A 1073 27.03 -36.85 -12.00
N SER A 1074 27.26 -37.35 -10.78
CA SER A 1074 27.90 -36.57 -9.71
C SER A 1074 29.34 -36.14 -10.07
N THR A 1075 30.03 -36.95 -10.87
CA THR A 1075 31.39 -36.70 -11.36
C THR A 1075 31.54 -37.19 -12.80
N VAL A 1076 32.52 -36.66 -13.53
CA VAL A 1076 32.87 -37.16 -14.87
C VAL A 1076 33.19 -38.65 -14.80
N SER A 1077 32.53 -39.43 -15.65
CA SER A 1077 32.67 -40.89 -15.70
C SER A 1077 32.54 -41.36 -17.16
N SER A 1078 33.16 -42.50 -17.47
CA SER A 1078 33.01 -43.18 -18.75
C SER A 1078 31.79 -44.10 -18.83
N ASP A 1079 30.98 -44.16 -17.78
CA ASP A 1079 29.71 -44.88 -17.81
C ASP A 1079 28.83 -44.32 -18.95
N PRO A 1080 28.21 -45.17 -19.80
CA PRO A 1080 27.33 -44.72 -20.87
C PRO A 1080 26.28 -43.70 -20.42
N HIS A 1081 25.73 -43.83 -19.21
CA HIS A 1081 24.80 -42.87 -18.64
C HIS A 1081 25.42 -41.48 -18.48
N CYS A 1082 26.67 -41.40 -18.00
CA CYS A 1082 27.38 -40.15 -17.72
C CYS A 1082 27.93 -39.46 -18.97
N THR A 1083 27.98 -40.17 -20.10
CA THR A 1083 28.47 -39.63 -21.39
C THR A 1083 27.36 -39.20 -22.34
N ALA A 1084 26.09 -39.44 -21.97
CA ALA A 1084 24.94 -38.98 -22.74
C ALA A 1084 24.91 -37.44 -22.83
N ASP A 1085 24.38 -36.93 -23.94
CA ASP A 1085 24.14 -35.50 -24.08
C ASP A 1085 23.12 -35.05 -23.02
N PRO A 1086 23.49 -34.14 -22.08
CA PRO A 1086 22.55 -33.65 -21.07
C PRO A 1086 21.29 -33.02 -21.64
N GLY A 1087 21.31 -32.58 -22.90
CA GLY A 1087 20.14 -32.04 -23.58
C GLY A 1087 19.11 -33.09 -24.03
N THR A 1088 19.44 -34.38 -24.01
CA THR A 1088 18.59 -35.47 -24.51
C THR A 1088 18.13 -36.46 -23.43
N VAL A 1089 18.63 -36.34 -22.20
CA VAL A 1089 18.22 -37.20 -21.09
C VAL A 1089 16.82 -36.81 -20.57
N PRO A 1090 16.01 -37.74 -20.04
CA PRO A 1090 14.71 -37.43 -19.46
C PRO A 1090 14.85 -36.48 -18.26
N LYS A 1091 14.09 -35.38 -18.25
CA LYS A 1091 14.08 -34.43 -17.13
C LYS A 1091 13.16 -34.89 -16.01
N VAL A 1092 13.43 -36.07 -15.46
CA VAL A 1092 12.68 -36.67 -14.35
C VAL A 1092 13.71 -37.10 -13.30
N ILE A 1093 13.61 -36.52 -12.11
CA ILE A 1093 14.46 -36.90 -10.98
C ILE A 1093 13.86 -38.11 -10.26
N ASP A 1094 12.53 -38.17 -10.22
CA ASP A 1094 11.76 -39.17 -9.51
C ASP A 1094 10.37 -39.32 -10.18
N THR A 1095 9.85 -40.55 -10.25
CA THR A 1095 8.54 -40.91 -10.79
C THR A 1095 7.97 -42.14 -10.09
N LEU A 1096 6.66 -42.12 -9.86
CA LEU A 1096 5.95 -43.31 -9.39
C LEU A 1096 5.95 -44.38 -10.47
N THR A 1097 6.24 -45.62 -10.07
CA THR A 1097 6.25 -46.78 -10.97
C THR A 1097 5.18 -47.81 -10.59
N PRO A 1098 4.56 -48.51 -11.56
CA PRO A 1098 3.60 -49.56 -11.25
C PRO A 1098 4.27 -50.77 -10.57
N PRO A 1099 3.52 -51.59 -9.82
CA PRO A 1099 4.09 -52.73 -9.10
C PRO A 1099 4.93 -53.65 -9.99
N GLY A 1100 6.20 -53.83 -9.63
CA GLY A 1100 7.14 -54.70 -10.34
C GLY A 1100 7.99 -54.00 -11.42
N VAL A 1101 7.78 -52.70 -11.65
CA VAL A 1101 8.67 -51.85 -12.45
C VAL A 1101 9.66 -51.15 -11.51
N GLN A 1102 10.90 -50.96 -11.94
CA GLN A 1102 11.90 -50.18 -11.21
C GLN A 1102 12.13 -48.87 -11.95
N GLN A 1103 12.09 -47.74 -11.23
CA GLN A 1103 12.39 -46.43 -11.80
C GLN A 1103 13.74 -46.41 -12.55
N ALA A 1104 14.77 -47.01 -11.95
CA ALA A 1104 16.11 -47.05 -12.54
C ALA A 1104 16.15 -47.73 -13.91
N ASP A 1105 15.25 -48.68 -14.20
CA ASP A 1105 15.12 -49.30 -15.52
C ASP A 1105 14.22 -48.47 -16.43
N GLU A 1106 13.06 -48.01 -15.93
CA GLU A 1106 12.10 -47.23 -16.72
C GLU A 1106 12.69 -45.91 -17.24
N LEU A 1107 13.53 -45.24 -16.44
CA LEU A 1107 14.24 -44.01 -16.81
C LEU A 1107 15.60 -44.27 -17.52
N ASP A 1108 16.02 -45.52 -17.73
CA ASP A 1108 17.30 -45.85 -18.36
C ASP A 1108 17.28 -45.46 -19.85
N TYR A 1109 17.74 -44.25 -20.15
CA TYR A 1109 17.86 -43.69 -21.50
C TYR A 1109 18.95 -44.35 -22.36
N THR A 1110 19.72 -45.29 -21.80
CA THR A 1110 20.62 -46.16 -22.56
C THR A 1110 19.91 -47.42 -23.07
N ARG A 1111 18.80 -47.80 -22.43
CA ARG A 1111 17.93 -48.92 -22.83
C ARG A 1111 16.68 -48.48 -23.58
N HIS A 1112 16.13 -47.33 -23.23
CA HIS A 1112 14.86 -46.82 -23.74
C HIS A 1112 15.07 -45.51 -24.51
N GLN A 1113 14.75 -45.50 -25.81
CA GLN A 1113 14.81 -44.29 -26.65
C GLN A 1113 13.56 -44.19 -27.55
N PRO A 1114 12.58 -43.32 -27.22
CA PRO A 1114 12.53 -42.47 -26.01
C PRO A 1114 12.31 -43.30 -24.73
N VAL A 1115 12.56 -42.69 -23.58
CA VAL A 1115 12.06 -43.17 -22.28
C VAL A 1115 10.53 -43.11 -22.29
N VAL A 1116 9.89 -44.17 -21.77
CA VAL A 1116 8.42 -44.33 -21.77
C VAL A 1116 7.95 -44.60 -20.34
N LEU A 1117 7.18 -43.68 -19.77
CA LEU A 1117 6.66 -43.77 -18.42
C LEU A 1117 5.29 -44.43 -18.39
N GLN A 1118 5.07 -45.31 -17.42
CA GLN A 1118 3.79 -45.96 -17.16
C GLN A 1118 2.98 -45.21 -16.10
N ASP A 1119 1.70 -45.54 -15.97
CA ASP A 1119 0.81 -45.02 -14.94
C ASP A 1119 0.65 -46.01 -13.78
N ILE A 1120 0.30 -45.46 -12.63
CA ILE A 1120 -0.31 -46.21 -11.52
C ILE A 1120 -1.83 -46.12 -11.64
N VAL A 1121 -2.50 -47.27 -11.57
CA VAL A 1121 -3.94 -47.37 -11.86
C VAL A 1121 -4.74 -47.59 -10.58
N ILE A 1122 -5.89 -46.92 -10.46
CA ILE A 1122 -6.86 -47.18 -9.38
C ILE A 1122 -7.37 -48.64 -9.53
N PRO A 1123 -7.23 -49.48 -8.49
CA PRO A 1123 -7.53 -50.91 -8.55
C PRO A 1123 -9.01 -51.26 -8.73
#